data_AF-A0AAW5ULH6-F1
#
_entry.id   AF-A0AAW5ULH6-F1
#
_cell.length_a   1.000
_cell.length_b   1.000
_cell.length_c   1.000
_cell.angle_alpha   90.00
_cell.angle_beta   90.00
_cell.angle_gamma   90.00
#
_symmetry.space_group_name_H-M   'P 1'
#
loop_
_entity.id
_entity.type
_entity.pdbx_description
1 polymer ?
#
loop_
_entity_poly.entity_id
_entity_poly.type
_entity_poly.pdbx_seq_one_letter_code
_entity_poly.pdbx_strand_id
1 'polypeptide(L)'
;MVSKNIIVTLFVTAAAAAPETGAAQKAAYNTPGAGNPILPGYFADPTIKKFGDTYYIYATTDGSGAGFGPAQLWCSKDFKNWTLMPMNWPDSHWIWAPDVMQNEVDGKYYYLYCQPCKLHLGVGDTPRGPWKNVLGESEAVLVEDRFVKNAITLDGQTFRDDDGSVYMYWGTWGIYKGFGCGAGKLNPDMKSFSETKLIPNTEVTHFFEAPFVFKRNGIYYFLYSCEHCEDASYRVDYATAKSPLGPYTYHGTILKTNADGTVHGPGHNSVLQEGDNYYIVYHRHDNPHSNRGFHRQVAIDKLEFNADGTIKEVVPTHEGIDLKPEMKVAKNLAFGAKVTASSYYDNDFRPEYAVDDNNGTLWRPRTTGPAWIQIDLGKKQSIKSIWTQFEYGTQFYQYLIETSNDGTHWQVFSDKRQNRLAGSPMVDFGNAKAQYIRLTYTGGQKNGFGGAIWNIKVYGSVEDSSPQQWLGLTAADFDGTTWHNNEGMLAGKFSLLQGTALRERMAGKDAITLQPGAQLVMTHPQLGKARKHTLTALAFDNGSWHQIDENDPRLNLSEGKLEIRAGEKQFTLTNLRYYNWEQEAAEKAFDAKSNIVREAIADKNSQGLVVDISADYYNEGDTVPYIKNGSPLDVHLKGEFETQHDTAAIIKTIEGKKAFAFTGKESYRSNFMLPATIRDNAPYTIEAWILNPEIAENECVADFTSSHDELEKLMLVNGTEPRCGVMNHYGWYEDAGYKEMKTLEGKWQHVYVCFDGRIESIYINDKLISQKDIQLLVKPSQFMLLGKNAEEAWPFSGYLHSLKLWDEYIPKK
;
A
#
# COMPACT_ATOMS: atom_id res chain seq x y z
N MET A 1 17.96 -17.23 -87.80
CA MET A 1 18.49 -15.89 -88.08
C MET A 1 17.57 -14.87 -87.44
N VAL A 2 18.13 -13.98 -86.61
CA VAL A 2 17.57 -12.71 -86.12
C VAL A 2 16.44 -12.79 -85.09
N SER A 3 16.82 -12.36 -83.88
CA SER A 3 16.02 -11.93 -82.73
C SER A 3 14.99 -10.85 -83.08
N LYS A 4 13.76 -10.98 -82.59
CA LYS A 4 12.79 -9.88 -82.49
C LYS A 4 12.51 -9.57 -81.03
N ASN A 5 12.89 -8.36 -80.64
CA ASN A 5 12.53 -7.70 -79.39
C ASN A 5 11.04 -7.40 -79.37
N ILE A 6 10.35 -7.73 -78.27
CA ILE A 6 9.07 -7.13 -77.89
C ILE A 6 9.32 -6.38 -76.57
N ILE A 7 9.13 -5.07 -76.63
CA ILE A 7 9.08 -4.17 -75.49
C ILE A 7 7.75 -4.41 -74.78
N VAL A 8 7.80 -4.80 -73.50
CA VAL A 8 6.63 -4.76 -72.61
C VAL A 8 6.88 -3.65 -71.59
N THR A 9 6.14 -2.55 -71.76
CA THR A 9 6.08 -1.45 -70.80
C THR A 9 5.31 -1.92 -69.57
N LEU A 10 6.00 -2.15 -68.44
CA LEU A 10 5.35 -2.35 -67.14
C LEU A 10 4.96 -0.98 -66.56
N PHE A 11 3.66 -0.76 -66.41
CA PHE A 11 3.13 0.28 -65.53
C PHE A 11 3.32 -0.16 -64.08
N VAL A 12 4.24 0.49 -63.36
CA VAL A 12 4.32 0.39 -61.89
C VAL A 12 3.35 1.43 -61.32
N THR A 13 2.16 0.99 -60.92
CA THR A 13 1.29 1.77 -60.03
C THR A 13 1.90 1.74 -58.64
N ALA A 14 2.51 2.86 -58.23
CA ALA A 14 2.88 3.11 -56.85
C ALA A 14 1.60 3.25 -56.02
N ALA A 15 1.25 2.21 -55.26
CA ALA A 15 0.31 2.34 -54.16
C ALA A 15 1.04 3.09 -53.04
N ALA A 16 0.66 4.35 -52.83
CA ALA A 16 1.05 5.09 -51.63
C ALA A 16 0.48 4.34 -50.43
N ALA A 17 1.35 3.70 -49.64
CA ALA A 17 0.99 3.21 -48.32
C ALA A 17 0.64 4.42 -47.46
N ALA A 18 -0.62 4.50 -47.04
CA ALA A 18 -1.02 5.43 -45.99
C ALA A 18 -0.23 5.08 -44.71
N PRO A 19 0.18 6.07 -43.90
CA PRO A 19 0.80 5.79 -42.62
C PRO A 19 -0.19 4.99 -41.76
N GLU A 20 0.23 3.84 -41.24
CA GLU A 20 -0.53 3.12 -40.21
C GLU A 20 -0.71 4.08 -39.03
N THR A 21 -1.93 4.58 -38.87
CA THR A 21 -2.39 5.24 -37.66
C THR A 21 -2.14 4.30 -36.48
N GLY A 22 -1.53 4.81 -35.41
CA GLY A 22 -1.11 4.06 -34.23
C GLY A 22 -2.16 3.03 -33.78
N ALA A 23 -1.69 1.82 -33.46
CA ALA A 23 -2.57 0.73 -33.06
C ALA A 23 -3.41 1.17 -31.86
N ALA A 24 -4.72 1.29 -32.05
CA ALA A 24 -5.67 1.58 -30.98
C ALA A 24 -5.63 0.46 -29.92
N GLN A 25 -5.82 0.83 -28.67
CA GLN A 25 -6.09 -0.08 -27.56
C GLN A 25 -7.22 -1.05 -27.93
N LYS A 26 -7.01 -2.35 -27.70
CA LYS A 26 -7.94 -3.42 -28.10
C LYS A 26 -8.66 -4.04 -26.89
N ALA A 27 -8.04 -4.02 -25.72
CA ALA A 27 -8.61 -4.51 -24.47
C ALA A 27 -9.25 -3.37 -23.66
N ALA A 28 -10.46 -3.59 -23.15
CA ALA A 28 -11.04 -2.76 -22.11
C ALA A 28 -10.35 -3.02 -20.76
N TYR A 29 -10.44 -2.08 -19.81
CA TYR A 29 -9.73 -2.16 -18.52
C TYR A 29 -10.07 -3.41 -17.70
N ASN A 30 -11.27 -3.96 -17.88
CA ASN A 30 -11.78 -5.14 -17.19
C ASN A 30 -11.75 -6.40 -18.06
N THR A 31 -10.93 -6.44 -19.11
CA THR A 31 -10.76 -7.63 -19.95
C THR A 31 -10.05 -8.73 -19.14
N PRO A 32 -10.61 -9.95 -19.04
CA PRO A 32 -9.92 -11.05 -18.37
C PRO A 32 -8.55 -11.35 -19.00
N GLY A 33 -7.52 -11.45 -18.18
CA GLY A 33 -6.14 -11.70 -18.57
C GLY A 33 -5.43 -10.48 -19.17
N ALA A 34 -5.96 -9.27 -18.97
CA ALA A 34 -5.25 -8.03 -19.28
C ALA A 34 -3.88 -7.99 -18.59
N GLY A 35 -2.84 -7.56 -19.32
CA GLY A 35 -1.46 -7.56 -18.82
C GLY A 35 -1.09 -6.30 -18.03
N ASN A 36 -1.87 -5.22 -18.14
CA ASN A 36 -1.73 -4.01 -17.33
C ASN A 36 -2.95 -3.82 -16.43
N PRO A 37 -2.75 -3.46 -15.15
CA PRO A 37 -1.47 -3.25 -14.46
C PRO A 37 -0.67 -4.55 -14.26
N ILE A 38 0.65 -4.46 -14.15
CA ILE A 38 1.53 -5.63 -13.99
C ILE A 38 1.67 -6.09 -12.54
N LEU A 39 1.37 -5.22 -11.56
CA LEU A 39 1.41 -5.54 -10.14
C LEU A 39 -0.01 -5.57 -9.55
N PRO A 40 -0.34 -6.56 -8.69
CA PRO A 40 -1.59 -6.59 -7.94
C PRO A 40 -1.49 -5.71 -6.70
N GLY A 41 -2.07 -4.51 -6.78
CA GLY A 41 -2.15 -3.56 -5.67
C GLY A 41 -1.88 -2.13 -6.10
N TYR A 42 -1.89 -1.24 -5.11
CA TYR A 42 -1.67 0.17 -5.30
C TYR A 42 -0.20 0.51 -5.05
N PHE A 43 0.51 0.81 -6.13
CA PHE A 43 1.92 1.14 -6.13
C PHE A 43 2.18 2.24 -7.14
N ALA A 44 2.97 3.21 -6.73
CA ALA A 44 3.30 4.36 -7.54
C ALA A 44 4.79 4.50 -7.72
N ASP A 45 5.14 5.46 -8.57
CA ASP A 45 6.51 5.90 -8.80
C ASP A 45 7.50 4.74 -9.07
N PRO A 46 7.22 3.88 -10.08
CA PRO A 46 7.95 2.63 -10.24
C PRO A 46 9.32 2.83 -10.87
N THR A 47 10.35 2.27 -10.21
CA THR A 47 11.65 1.98 -10.82
C THR A 47 11.80 0.49 -11.08
N ILE A 48 11.84 0.12 -12.36
CA ILE A 48 12.19 -1.24 -12.82
C ILE A 48 13.70 -1.39 -13.01
N LYS A 49 14.29 -2.47 -12.51
CA LYS A 49 15.63 -2.94 -12.88
C LYS A 49 15.65 -4.45 -13.06
N LYS A 50 16.59 -4.94 -13.88
CA LYS A 50 16.92 -6.36 -13.95
C LYS A 50 18.32 -6.57 -13.43
N PHE A 51 18.44 -7.36 -12.37
CA PHE A 51 19.74 -7.77 -11.82
C PHE A 51 19.88 -9.28 -12.00
N GLY A 52 20.87 -9.69 -12.80
CA GLY A 52 20.99 -11.08 -13.23
C GLY A 52 19.78 -11.55 -14.05
N ASP A 53 19.12 -12.60 -13.59
CA ASP A 53 17.94 -13.20 -14.25
C ASP A 53 16.60 -12.69 -13.67
N THR A 54 16.64 -11.76 -12.71
CA THR A 54 15.46 -11.37 -11.92
C THR A 54 15.13 -9.89 -12.14
N TYR A 55 13.85 -9.61 -12.38
CA TYR A 55 13.29 -8.27 -12.45
C TYR A 55 12.87 -7.80 -11.05
N TYR A 56 13.11 -6.52 -10.77
CA TYR A 56 12.80 -5.85 -9.51
C TYR A 56 12.08 -4.54 -9.78
N ILE A 57 10.94 -4.31 -9.12
CA ILE A 57 10.24 -3.03 -9.11
C ILE A 57 10.28 -2.48 -7.69
N TYR A 58 10.85 -1.28 -7.53
CA TYR A 58 10.79 -0.50 -6.31
C TYR A 58 9.75 0.58 -6.57
N ALA A 59 8.85 0.79 -5.63
CA ALA A 59 7.71 1.66 -5.81
C ALA A 59 7.24 2.22 -4.46
N THR A 60 6.70 3.43 -4.48
CA THR A 60 5.91 3.97 -3.37
C THR A 60 4.76 3.01 -3.08
N THR A 61 4.59 2.62 -1.82
CA THR A 61 3.39 1.87 -1.41
C THR A 61 2.22 2.85 -1.36
N ASP A 62 1.23 2.68 -2.22
CA ASP A 62 0.14 3.63 -2.44
C ASP A 62 -1.21 3.09 -1.93
N GLY A 63 -2.30 3.80 -2.23
CA GLY A 63 -3.64 3.40 -1.81
C GLY A 63 -3.88 3.60 -0.32
N SER A 64 -3.16 4.55 0.29
CA SER A 64 -3.34 5.03 1.64
C SER A 64 -3.65 6.54 1.68
N GLY A 65 -3.91 7.14 0.51
CA GLY A 65 -4.14 8.57 0.32
C GLY A 65 -2.85 9.39 0.11
N ALA A 66 -1.75 9.09 0.79
CA ALA A 66 -0.52 9.90 0.74
C ALA A 66 0.78 9.08 0.64
N GLY A 67 0.71 7.86 0.10
CA GLY A 67 1.88 6.99 -0.05
C GLY A 67 2.48 6.51 1.28
N PHE A 68 1.64 6.34 2.31
CA PHE A 68 2.03 5.87 3.64
C PHE A 68 2.08 4.34 3.66
N GLY A 69 3.24 3.79 3.32
CA GLY A 69 3.48 2.37 3.47
C GLY A 69 4.95 2.03 3.65
N PRO A 70 5.24 0.78 4.03
CA PRO A 70 6.60 0.36 4.35
C PRO A 70 7.47 0.26 3.09
N ALA A 71 8.79 0.26 3.31
CA ALA A 71 9.77 -0.06 2.28
C ALA A 71 9.58 -1.51 1.78
N GLN A 72 9.45 -1.66 0.47
CA GLN A 72 9.22 -2.94 -0.19
C GLN A 72 9.79 -2.91 -1.61
N LEU A 73 9.97 -4.10 -2.18
CA LEU A 73 10.13 -4.27 -3.61
C LEU A 73 9.27 -5.43 -4.11
N TRP A 74 8.96 -5.44 -5.40
CA TRP A 74 8.42 -6.58 -6.11
C TRP A 74 9.51 -7.26 -6.92
N CYS A 75 9.54 -8.59 -6.93
CA CYS A 75 10.46 -9.36 -7.76
C CYS A 75 9.74 -10.39 -8.63
N SER A 76 10.28 -10.65 -9.82
CA SER A 76 9.78 -11.67 -10.73
C SER A 76 10.89 -12.21 -11.61
N LYS A 77 10.85 -13.51 -11.93
CA LYS A 77 11.72 -14.14 -12.94
C LYS A 77 11.06 -14.27 -14.31
N ASP A 78 9.74 -14.17 -14.36
CA ASP A 78 8.93 -14.39 -15.55
C ASP A 78 8.08 -13.17 -15.95
N PHE A 79 8.28 -12.03 -15.27
CA PHE A 79 7.57 -10.77 -15.51
C PHE A 79 6.03 -10.86 -15.34
N LYS A 80 5.50 -12.02 -14.96
CA LYS A 80 4.06 -12.29 -14.83
C LYS A 80 3.69 -12.57 -13.37
N ASN A 81 4.49 -13.40 -12.70
CA ASN A 81 4.32 -13.76 -11.32
C ASN A 81 5.26 -12.90 -10.48
N TRP A 82 4.69 -11.84 -9.92
CA TRP A 82 5.39 -10.91 -9.05
C TRP A 82 5.19 -11.30 -7.58
N THR A 83 6.27 -11.20 -6.80
CA THR A 83 6.25 -11.44 -5.36
C THR A 83 6.72 -10.20 -4.61
N LEU A 84 5.89 -9.71 -3.68
CA LEU A 84 6.18 -8.59 -2.82
C LEU A 84 7.14 -9.03 -1.70
N MET A 85 8.22 -8.27 -1.52
CA MET A 85 9.29 -8.57 -0.58
C MET A 85 9.54 -7.37 0.33
N PRO A 86 9.51 -7.54 1.67
CA PRO A 86 9.79 -6.45 2.59
C PRO A 86 11.28 -6.09 2.58
N MET A 87 11.55 -4.81 2.84
CA MET A 87 12.89 -4.27 3.03
C MET A 87 13.09 -3.84 4.49
N ASN A 88 14.34 -3.84 4.94
CA ASN A 88 14.69 -3.49 6.33
C ASN A 88 14.86 -1.98 6.57
N TRP A 89 14.98 -1.20 5.49
CA TRP A 89 15.19 0.23 5.51
C TRP A 89 14.76 0.77 4.13
N PRO A 90 14.24 2.02 4.04
CA PRO A 90 13.96 2.96 5.13
C PRO A 90 12.82 2.52 6.07
N ASP A 91 12.88 2.98 7.31
CA ASP A 91 11.87 2.79 8.37
C ASP A 91 11.06 4.08 8.65
N SER A 92 11.05 4.99 7.67
CA SER A 92 10.32 6.26 7.71
C SER A 92 8.84 6.11 7.36
N HIS A 93 8.06 7.13 7.71
CA HIS A 93 6.65 7.26 7.34
C HIS A 93 6.45 7.67 5.86
N TRP A 94 7.40 8.44 5.30
CA TRP A 94 7.38 8.88 3.90
C TRP A 94 8.47 8.15 3.11
N ILE A 95 8.06 7.23 2.25
CA ILE A 95 8.96 6.46 1.39
C ILE A 95 8.44 6.60 -0.03
N TRP A 96 8.78 7.74 -0.65
CA TRP A 96 8.27 8.11 -1.96
C TRP A 96 9.35 7.97 -3.05
N ALA A 97 8.87 7.71 -4.27
CA ALA A 97 9.63 7.74 -5.51
C ALA A 97 11.00 7.06 -5.45
N PRO A 98 11.06 5.75 -5.14
CA PRO A 98 12.33 5.08 -5.00
C PRO A 98 13.01 4.82 -6.34
N ASP A 99 14.33 4.99 -6.37
CA ASP A 99 15.20 4.54 -7.45
C ASP A 99 16.25 3.56 -6.91
N VAL A 100 16.77 2.71 -7.80
CA VAL A 100 17.81 1.75 -7.45
C VAL A 100 18.81 1.59 -8.58
N MET A 101 20.08 1.39 -8.23
CA MET A 101 21.10 0.99 -9.17
C MET A 101 22.10 0.02 -8.55
N GLN A 102 22.83 -0.71 -9.40
CA GLN A 102 24.05 -1.40 -8.99
C GLN A 102 25.25 -0.60 -9.49
N ASN A 103 26.19 -0.32 -8.61
CA ASN A 103 27.48 0.23 -8.98
C ASN A 103 28.45 -0.90 -9.30
N GLU A 104 28.81 -1.09 -10.56
CA GLU A 104 29.73 -2.16 -10.98
C GLU A 104 31.16 -1.96 -10.45
N VAL A 105 31.52 -0.74 -10.02
CA VAL A 105 32.87 -0.43 -9.53
C VAL A 105 33.14 -1.11 -8.17
N ASP A 106 32.15 -1.14 -7.29
CA ASP A 106 32.25 -1.75 -5.95
C ASP A 106 31.34 -2.99 -5.77
N GLY A 107 30.47 -3.27 -6.75
CA GLY A 107 29.51 -4.37 -6.74
C GLY A 107 28.31 -4.15 -5.82
N LYS A 108 28.15 -2.96 -5.23
CA LYS A 108 27.08 -2.64 -4.27
C LYS A 108 25.83 -2.14 -4.98
N TYR A 109 24.72 -2.25 -4.29
CA TYR A 109 23.45 -1.66 -4.68
C TYR A 109 23.23 -0.37 -3.93
N TYR A 110 22.59 0.59 -4.59
CA TYR A 110 22.25 1.90 -4.05
C TYR A 110 20.75 2.13 -4.22
N TYR A 111 20.07 2.45 -3.13
CA TYR A 111 18.61 2.69 -3.08
C TYR A 111 18.37 4.12 -2.67
N LEU A 112 17.71 4.89 -3.51
CA LEU A 112 17.36 6.29 -3.31
C LEU A 112 15.86 6.35 -3.00
N TYR A 113 15.47 7.20 -2.06
CA TYR A 113 14.06 7.54 -1.82
C TYR A 113 13.95 8.99 -1.36
N CYS A 114 12.75 9.57 -1.44
CA CYS A 114 12.45 10.87 -0.88
C CYS A 114 11.47 10.83 0.29
N GLN A 115 11.70 11.75 1.23
CA GLN A 115 10.69 12.31 2.13
C GLN A 115 10.28 13.68 1.58
N PRO A 116 9.25 14.37 2.11
CA PRO A 116 8.92 15.73 1.69
C PRO A 116 10.15 16.65 1.61
N CYS A 117 10.50 17.04 0.38
CA CYS A 117 11.62 17.92 0.04
C CYS A 117 13.02 17.42 0.46
N LYS A 118 13.24 16.11 0.64
CA LYS A 118 14.54 15.54 1.08
C LYS A 118 14.85 14.23 0.38
N LEU A 119 16.10 14.02 -0.05
CA LEU A 119 16.56 12.75 -0.59
C LEU A 119 17.54 12.04 0.33
N HIS A 120 17.38 10.73 0.41
CA HIS A 120 18.20 9.83 1.20
C HIS A 120 18.74 8.71 0.31
N LEU A 121 20.00 8.33 0.51
CA LEU A 121 20.64 7.27 -0.24
C LEU A 121 21.08 6.14 0.69
N GLY A 122 20.67 4.93 0.38
CA GLY A 122 21.09 3.70 1.03
C GLY A 122 22.11 2.93 0.19
N VAL A 123 22.87 2.07 0.86
CA VAL A 123 23.78 1.09 0.25
C VAL A 123 23.49 -0.30 0.80
N GLY A 124 23.53 -1.31 -0.08
CA GLY A 124 23.25 -2.70 0.24
C GLY A 124 24.13 -3.67 -0.56
N ASP A 125 24.22 -4.91 -0.07
CA ASP A 125 25.00 -5.97 -0.70
C ASP A 125 24.20 -6.81 -1.72
N THR A 126 22.87 -6.73 -1.66
CA THR A 126 21.95 -7.41 -2.59
C THR A 126 20.88 -6.43 -3.06
N PRO A 127 20.13 -6.74 -4.13
CA PRO A 127 19.00 -5.91 -4.56
C PRO A 127 17.95 -5.70 -3.45
N ARG A 128 17.80 -6.61 -2.50
CA ARG A 128 16.81 -6.48 -1.42
C ARG A 128 17.40 -5.90 -0.12
N GLY A 129 18.70 -5.65 -0.11
CA GLY A 129 19.43 -5.28 1.10
C GLY A 129 20.08 -6.49 1.80
N PRO A 130 20.37 -6.42 3.10
CA PRO A 130 20.00 -5.34 4.02
C PRO A 130 20.58 -3.99 3.59
N TRP A 131 19.74 -2.96 3.69
CA TRP A 131 20.08 -1.58 3.36
C TRP A 131 20.49 -0.80 4.61
N LYS A 132 21.36 0.18 4.42
CA LYS A 132 21.72 1.21 5.41
C LYS A 132 21.99 2.52 4.72
N ASN A 133 21.76 3.64 5.39
CA ASN A 133 22.09 4.95 4.86
C ASN A 133 23.60 5.09 4.56
N VAL A 134 23.98 5.65 3.41
CA VAL A 134 25.38 5.84 2.99
C VAL A 134 26.17 6.77 3.92
N LEU A 135 25.47 7.70 4.58
CA LEU A 135 26.04 8.66 5.52
C LEU A 135 26.19 8.09 6.94
N GLY A 136 25.66 6.88 7.20
CA GLY A 136 25.82 6.15 8.46
C GLY A 136 24.59 6.22 9.37
N GLU A 137 24.11 7.43 9.68
CA GLU A 137 22.87 7.61 10.45
C GLU A 137 21.63 7.33 9.58
N SER A 138 20.62 6.63 10.12
CA SER A 138 19.46 6.13 9.34
C SER A 138 18.76 7.24 8.55
N GLU A 139 18.50 8.37 9.22
CA GLU A 139 17.74 9.51 8.70
C GLU A 139 18.62 10.61 8.09
N ALA A 140 19.92 10.38 7.91
CA ALA A 140 20.80 11.39 7.33
C ALA A 140 20.35 11.74 5.90
N VAL A 141 20.23 13.03 5.63
CA VAL A 141 19.78 13.57 4.35
C VAL A 141 20.99 13.78 3.44
N LEU A 142 20.94 13.22 2.23
CA LEU A 142 21.99 13.42 1.22
C LEU A 142 21.77 14.70 0.43
N VAL A 143 20.52 14.97 0.04
CA VAL A 143 20.14 16.19 -0.69
C VAL A 143 19.01 16.87 0.07
N GLU A 144 19.31 18.01 0.68
CA GLU A 144 18.33 18.85 1.37
C GLU A 144 17.44 19.60 0.37
N ASP A 145 16.35 20.17 0.87
CA ASP A 145 15.48 21.02 0.06
C ASP A 145 16.28 22.15 -0.59
N ARG A 146 16.08 22.34 -1.90
CA ARG A 146 16.73 23.39 -2.70
C ARG A 146 18.26 23.39 -2.59
N PHE A 147 18.86 22.20 -2.42
CA PHE A 147 20.31 22.00 -2.47
C PHE A 147 20.93 22.64 -3.72
N VAL A 148 20.25 22.47 -4.87
CA VAL A 148 20.43 23.32 -6.04
C VAL A 148 19.35 24.40 -6.01
N LYS A 149 19.76 25.67 -6.05
CA LYS A 149 18.84 26.81 -6.03
C LYS A 149 17.79 26.68 -7.13
N ASN A 150 16.52 26.89 -6.77
CA ASN A 150 15.33 26.78 -7.63
C ASN A 150 15.02 25.36 -8.16
N ALA A 151 15.56 24.30 -7.54
CA ALA A 151 15.09 22.93 -7.71
C ALA A 151 14.47 22.46 -6.39
N ILE A 152 13.20 22.09 -6.36
CA ILE A 152 12.58 21.52 -5.14
C ILE A 152 12.93 20.03 -5.08
N THR A 153 13.32 19.53 -3.91
CA THR A 153 14.02 18.23 -3.79
C THR A 153 13.05 17.05 -3.59
N LEU A 154 12.52 16.49 -4.68
CA LEU A 154 11.78 15.20 -4.70
C LEU A 154 12.26 14.33 -5.88
N ASP A 155 11.73 13.11 -5.95
CA ASP A 155 11.86 12.18 -7.08
C ASP A 155 13.29 12.02 -7.58
N GLY A 156 14.15 11.53 -6.69
CA GLY A 156 15.56 11.32 -7.01
C GLY A 156 15.74 10.13 -7.96
N GLN A 157 16.55 10.30 -9.00
CA GLN A 157 16.96 9.23 -9.91
C GLN A 157 18.46 9.23 -10.13
N THR A 158 19.06 8.04 -10.08
CA THR A 158 20.49 7.80 -10.35
C THR A 158 20.71 7.23 -11.75
N PHE A 159 21.70 7.78 -12.45
CA PHE A 159 22.12 7.34 -13.77
C PHE A 159 23.62 7.10 -13.77
N ARG A 160 24.05 5.91 -14.20
CA ARG A 160 25.45 5.57 -14.41
C ARG A 160 25.78 5.68 -15.90
N ASP A 161 26.81 6.45 -16.21
CA ASP A 161 27.32 6.60 -17.58
C ASP A 161 28.36 5.49 -17.91
N ASP A 162 28.68 5.35 -19.18
CA ASP A 162 29.60 4.32 -19.70
C ASP A 162 31.02 4.42 -19.11
N ASP A 163 31.42 5.61 -18.63
CA ASP A 163 32.72 5.84 -17.99
C ASP A 163 32.76 5.46 -16.50
N GLY A 164 31.64 4.96 -15.97
CA GLY A 164 31.46 4.60 -14.56
C GLY A 164 31.09 5.77 -13.65
N SER A 165 31.00 7.00 -14.17
CA SER A 165 30.48 8.14 -13.41
C SER A 165 29.01 7.96 -13.09
N VAL A 166 28.62 8.38 -11.89
CA VAL A 166 27.22 8.37 -11.46
C VAL A 166 26.71 9.80 -11.35
N TYR A 167 25.52 10.02 -11.88
CA TYR A 167 24.78 11.27 -11.82
C TYR A 167 23.48 11.05 -11.04
N MET A 168 23.03 12.08 -10.34
CA MET A 168 21.71 12.11 -9.69
C MET A 168 20.91 13.28 -10.26
N TYR A 169 19.63 13.06 -10.50
CA TYR A 169 18.64 14.05 -10.93
C TYR A 169 17.52 14.08 -9.90
N TRP A 170 16.93 15.25 -9.67
CA TRP A 170 15.82 15.41 -8.74
C TRP A 170 15.01 16.65 -9.09
N GLY A 171 13.75 16.69 -8.69
CA GLY A 171 12.90 17.84 -8.94
C GLY A 171 11.42 17.54 -8.77
N THR A 172 10.69 18.50 -8.24
CA THR A 172 9.23 18.63 -8.38
C THR A 172 8.86 20.11 -8.54
N TRP A 173 7.61 20.43 -8.92
CA TRP A 173 7.08 21.79 -9.12
C TRP A 173 8.03 22.75 -9.86
N GLY A 174 8.79 22.26 -10.85
CA GLY A 174 9.69 23.12 -11.64
C GLY A 174 9.00 23.99 -12.70
N ILE A 175 7.68 24.12 -12.60
CA ILE A 175 6.81 24.89 -13.50
C ILE A 175 7.01 26.41 -13.40
N TYR A 176 7.60 26.90 -12.31
CA TYR A 176 7.80 28.33 -12.10
C TYR A 176 8.96 28.88 -12.93
N LYS A 177 8.88 30.16 -13.33
CA LYS A 177 9.94 30.81 -14.11
C LYS A 177 11.28 30.76 -13.36
N GLY A 178 12.30 30.18 -13.99
CA GLY A 178 13.66 30.07 -13.42
C GLY A 178 13.85 28.86 -12.49
N PHE A 179 12.86 27.97 -12.42
CA PHE A 179 12.97 26.66 -11.77
C PHE A 179 13.31 25.58 -12.81
N GLY A 180 13.54 24.36 -12.32
CA GLY A 180 13.81 23.20 -13.15
C GLY A 180 14.26 22.01 -12.32
N CYS A 181 15.01 21.11 -12.95
CA CYS A 181 15.54 19.90 -12.33
C CYS A 181 16.93 20.17 -11.73
N GLY A 182 17.13 19.80 -10.48
CA GLY A 182 18.47 19.72 -9.88
C GLY A 182 19.18 18.47 -10.39
N ALA A 183 20.45 18.60 -10.75
CA ALA A 183 21.25 17.47 -11.17
C ALA A 183 22.69 17.62 -10.69
N GLY A 184 23.40 16.51 -10.54
CA GLY A 184 24.82 16.55 -10.16
C GLY A 184 25.56 15.25 -10.41
N LYS A 185 26.87 15.36 -10.59
CA LYS A 185 27.80 14.23 -10.65
C LYS A 185 28.23 13.86 -9.23
N LEU A 186 27.99 12.62 -8.82
CA LEU A 186 28.39 12.11 -7.51
C LEU A 186 29.91 11.86 -7.48
N ASN A 187 30.51 12.09 -6.31
CA ASN A 187 31.84 11.60 -6.00
C ASN A 187 31.83 10.06 -5.90
N PRO A 188 32.98 9.38 -6.11
CA PRO A 188 33.05 7.91 -6.04
C PRO A 188 32.60 7.30 -4.71
N ASP A 189 32.61 8.08 -3.62
CA ASP A 189 32.13 7.62 -2.31
C ASP A 189 30.60 7.60 -2.18
N MET A 190 29.88 8.17 -3.17
CA MET A 190 28.43 8.28 -3.24
C MET A 190 27.80 9.13 -2.11
N LYS A 191 28.60 9.99 -1.46
CA LYS A 191 28.17 10.79 -0.29
C LYS A 191 28.09 12.28 -0.55
N SER A 192 28.55 12.72 -1.71
CA SER A 192 28.61 14.14 -2.09
C SER A 192 28.72 14.30 -3.59
N PHE A 193 28.66 15.53 -4.08
CA PHE A 193 28.74 15.86 -5.49
C PHE A 193 30.08 16.50 -5.85
N SER A 194 30.67 16.12 -6.99
CA SER A 194 31.81 16.82 -7.58
C SER A 194 31.36 18.07 -8.37
N GLU A 195 30.13 18.04 -8.88
CA GLU A 195 29.50 19.11 -9.64
C GLU A 195 27.98 19.02 -9.45
N THR A 196 27.32 20.17 -9.33
CA THR A 196 25.85 20.29 -9.37
C THR A 196 25.42 21.41 -10.29
N LYS A 197 24.25 21.25 -10.92
CA LYS A 197 23.69 22.19 -11.89
C LYS A 197 22.16 22.18 -11.82
N LEU A 198 21.55 23.33 -12.10
CA LEU A 198 20.13 23.42 -12.44
C LEU A 198 19.97 23.18 -13.95
N ILE A 199 19.20 22.17 -14.33
CA ILE A 199 18.69 22.00 -15.70
C ILE A 199 17.39 22.82 -15.76
N PRO A 200 17.39 23.98 -16.44
CA PRO A 200 16.26 24.91 -16.38
C PRO A 200 15.06 24.38 -17.15
N ASN A 201 13.85 24.76 -16.73
CA ASN A 201 12.61 24.43 -17.44
C ASN A 201 12.50 25.05 -18.85
N THR A 202 13.47 25.86 -19.29
CA THR A 202 13.62 26.27 -20.69
C THR A 202 14.25 25.18 -21.57
N GLU A 203 15.01 24.25 -20.98
CA GLU A 203 15.57 23.07 -21.64
C GLU A 203 14.65 21.84 -21.49
N VAL A 204 14.00 21.72 -20.33
CA VAL A 204 12.98 20.70 -20.00
C VAL A 204 11.62 21.38 -19.79
N THR A 205 10.96 21.73 -20.89
CA THR A 205 9.70 22.47 -20.88
C THR A 205 8.58 21.71 -20.16
N HIS A 206 7.77 22.42 -19.37
CA HIS A 206 6.68 21.90 -18.53
C HIS A 206 7.11 20.98 -17.38
N PHE A 207 8.41 20.94 -17.04
CA PHE A 207 8.92 20.09 -15.95
C PHE A 207 8.11 20.29 -14.66
N PHE A 208 7.39 19.24 -14.28
CA PHE A 208 6.77 19.11 -12.98
C PHE A 208 7.70 18.31 -12.08
N GLU A 209 7.88 17.01 -12.31
CA GLU A 209 8.64 16.09 -11.43
C GLU A 209 9.19 14.82 -12.15
N ALA A 210 9.59 13.80 -11.38
CA ALA A 210 9.94 12.45 -11.83
C ALA A 210 11.00 12.37 -12.94
N PRO A 211 12.21 12.93 -12.74
CA PRO A 211 13.26 12.83 -13.73
C PRO A 211 13.75 11.40 -13.93
N PHE A 212 13.87 10.97 -15.19
CA PHE A 212 14.47 9.68 -15.54
C PHE A 212 15.40 9.81 -16.76
N VAL A 213 16.70 9.61 -16.55
CA VAL A 213 17.73 9.67 -17.60
C VAL A 213 18.23 8.29 -17.98
N PHE A 214 18.24 7.99 -19.28
CA PHE A 214 18.94 6.84 -19.85
C PHE A 214 19.72 7.23 -21.10
N LYS A 215 20.66 6.38 -21.51
CA LYS A 215 21.52 6.61 -22.68
C LYS A 215 21.28 5.57 -23.75
N ARG A 216 21.19 6.01 -25.01
CA ARG A 216 21.10 5.14 -26.18
C ARG A 216 21.87 5.76 -27.34
N ASN A 217 22.78 5.00 -27.95
CA ASN A 217 23.58 5.44 -29.11
C ASN A 217 24.29 6.79 -28.90
N GLY A 218 24.83 7.03 -27.70
CA GLY A 218 25.52 8.28 -27.35
C GLY A 218 24.62 9.50 -27.17
N ILE A 219 23.30 9.30 -27.06
CA ILE A 219 22.31 10.33 -26.75
C ILE A 219 21.77 10.06 -25.35
N TYR A 220 21.70 11.10 -24.53
CA TYR A 220 21.05 11.07 -23.22
C TYR A 220 19.60 11.49 -23.42
N TYR A 221 18.67 10.63 -23.03
CA TYR A 221 17.23 10.85 -23.05
C TYR A 221 16.78 11.15 -21.63
N PHE A 222 16.16 12.29 -21.43
CA PHE A 222 15.64 12.75 -20.15
C PHE A 222 14.10 12.80 -20.26
N LEU A 223 13.46 11.81 -19.64
CA LEU A 223 12.00 11.72 -19.48
C LEU A 223 11.62 12.37 -18.16
N TYR A 224 10.47 13.05 -18.11
CA TYR A 224 9.97 13.68 -16.90
C TYR A 224 8.46 13.89 -16.97
N SER A 225 7.83 13.95 -15.79
CA SER A 225 6.40 14.20 -15.67
C SER A 225 6.08 15.70 -15.78
N CYS A 226 4.89 15.99 -16.32
CA CYS A 226 4.36 17.33 -16.51
C CYS A 226 2.93 17.48 -15.97
N GLU A 227 2.50 18.72 -15.75
CA GLU A 227 1.18 19.12 -15.25
C GLU A 227 0.84 18.61 -13.83
N HIS A 228 -0.33 18.02 -13.61
CA HIS A 228 -0.92 17.73 -12.30
C HIS A 228 -1.00 16.22 -12.09
N CYS A 229 -0.24 15.69 -11.11
CA CYS A 229 -0.21 14.26 -10.79
C CYS A 229 -1.55 13.74 -10.28
N GLU A 230 -2.46 14.61 -9.86
CA GLU A 230 -3.76 14.24 -9.33
C GLU A 230 -4.86 14.02 -10.39
N ASP A 231 -4.62 14.37 -11.66
CA ASP A 231 -5.66 14.38 -12.70
C ASP A 231 -5.22 13.86 -14.08
N ALA A 232 -6.15 13.92 -15.05
CA ALA A 232 -5.94 13.40 -16.40
C ALA A 232 -4.83 14.11 -17.18
N SER A 233 -4.40 15.29 -16.74
CA SER A 233 -3.38 16.09 -17.42
C SER A 233 -1.96 15.57 -17.20
N TYR A 234 -1.75 14.73 -16.18
CA TYR A 234 -0.47 14.08 -15.93
C TYR A 234 -0.01 13.31 -17.15
N ARG A 235 1.23 13.56 -17.54
CA ARG A 235 1.84 13.04 -18.77
C ARG A 235 3.36 13.03 -18.67
N VAL A 236 4.00 12.28 -19.55
CA VAL A 236 5.47 12.26 -19.70
C VAL A 236 5.87 13.00 -20.96
N ASP A 237 6.73 14.00 -20.80
CA ASP A 237 7.45 14.65 -21.89
C ASP A 237 8.92 14.19 -21.88
N TYR A 238 9.67 14.48 -22.95
CA TYR A 238 11.11 14.20 -22.96
C TYR A 238 11.96 15.25 -23.67
N ALA A 239 13.23 15.26 -23.30
CA ALA A 239 14.29 16.04 -23.94
C ALA A 239 15.53 15.18 -24.18
N THR A 240 16.44 15.63 -25.06
CA THR A 240 17.71 14.92 -25.34
C THR A 240 18.94 15.81 -25.22
N ALA A 241 20.07 15.24 -24.84
CA ALA A 241 21.36 15.92 -24.78
C ALA A 241 22.52 15.05 -25.33
N LYS A 242 23.68 15.68 -25.51
CA LYS A 242 24.96 15.02 -25.81
C LYS A 242 25.88 14.83 -24.59
N SER A 243 25.46 15.33 -23.43
CA SER A 243 26.13 15.20 -22.15
C SER A 243 25.08 14.97 -21.05
N PRO A 244 25.40 14.28 -19.96
CA PRO A 244 24.43 13.92 -18.93
C PRO A 244 23.82 15.14 -18.21
N LEU A 245 24.56 16.24 -18.07
CA LEU A 245 24.08 17.49 -17.46
C LEU A 245 23.58 18.53 -18.48
N GLY A 246 23.27 18.09 -19.69
CA GLY A 246 22.76 18.95 -20.77
C GLY A 246 23.86 19.72 -21.53
N PRO A 247 23.49 20.75 -22.32
CA PRO A 247 22.13 21.28 -22.43
C PRO A 247 21.16 20.31 -23.11
N TYR A 248 19.91 20.31 -22.65
CA TYR A 248 18.83 19.48 -23.17
C TYR A 248 18.00 20.22 -24.24
N THR A 249 17.52 19.46 -25.23
CA THR A 249 16.61 19.91 -26.29
C THR A 249 15.28 19.17 -26.14
N TYR A 250 14.20 19.91 -25.90
CA TYR A 250 12.83 19.40 -25.73
C TYR A 250 12.25 18.80 -27.03
N HIS A 251 11.50 17.70 -26.90
CA HIS A 251 10.89 16.99 -28.03
C HIS A 251 9.37 16.74 -27.91
N GLY A 252 8.74 17.08 -26.79
CA GLY A 252 7.29 16.91 -26.63
C GLY A 252 6.86 15.75 -25.76
N THR A 253 5.54 15.55 -25.72
CA THR A 253 4.85 14.49 -24.98
C THR A 253 4.99 13.13 -25.66
N ILE A 254 5.25 12.09 -24.86
CA ILE A 254 5.33 10.70 -25.31
C ILE A 254 4.33 9.77 -24.64
N LEU A 255 3.79 10.11 -23.46
CA LEU A 255 2.81 9.30 -22.74
C LEU A 255 1.78 10.22 -22.10
N LYS A 256 0.48 9.96 -22.28
CA LYS A 256 -0.62 10.80 -21.74
C LYS A 256 -1.89 9.97 -21.61
N THR A 257 -2.90 10.53 -20.94
CA THR A 257 -4.22 9.90 -20.82
C THR A 257 -4.75 9.43 -22.18
N ASN A 258 -5.21 8.18 -22.24
CA ASN A 258 -5.72 7.57 -23.48
C ASN A 258 -7.08 8.15 -23.88
N ALA A 259 -7.50 7.87 -25.12
CA ALA A 259 -8.68 8.50 -25.71
C ALA A 259 -10.01 8.20 -24.98
N ASP A 260 -10.13 7.03 -24.33
CA ASP A 260 -11.33 6.64 -23.58
C ASP A 260 -11.25 7.00 -22.08
N GLY A 261 -10.12 7.53 -21.61
CA GLY A 261 -9.92 7.96 -20.22
C GLY A 261 -9.73 6.82 -19.22
N THR A 262 -9.56 5.56 -19.64
CA THR A 262 -9.37 4.41 -18.73
C THR A 262 -7.92 4.19 -18.34
N VAL A 263 -6.96 4.64 -19.15
CA VAL A 263 -5.58 4.89 -18.71
C VAL A 263 -5.45 6.38 -18.44
N HIS A 264 -5.68 6.74 -17.19
CA HIS A 264 -5.80 8.12 -16.73
C HIS A 264 -4.58 8.53 -15.93
N GLY A 265 -4.10 9.75 -16.18
CA GLY A 265 -2.94 10.33 -15.50
C GLY A 265 -1.68 9.46 -15.54
N PRO A 266 -1.24 8.94 -16.71
CA PRO A 266 -0.01 8.15 -16.74
C PRO A 266 1.23 9.05 -16.63
N GLY A 267 2.05 8.78 -15.62
CA GLY A 267 3.32 9.47 -15.43
C GLY A 267 4.18 8.74 -14.40
N HIS A 268 5.17 9.46 -13.85
CA HIS A 268 6.31 8.94 -13.09
C HIS A 268 6.81 7.60 -13.62
N ASN A 269 7.89 7.62 -14.38
CA ASN A 269 8.29 6.46 -15.15
C ASN A 269 9.74 6.05 -14.94
N SER A 270 10.01 4.80 -15.32
CA SER A 270 11.33 4.26 -15.59
C SER A 270 11.36 3.53 -16.92
N VAL A 271 12.55 3.17 -17.39
CA VAL A 271 12.75 2.45 -18.66
C VAL A 271 13.45 1.13 -18.41
N LEU A 272 12.83 0.04 -18.88
CA LEU A 272 13.43 -1.28 -18.95
C LEU A 272 14.00 -1.51 -20.34
N GLN A 273 15.25 -1.98 -20.42
CA GLN A 273 15.87 -2.43 -21.66
C GLN A 273 16.06 -3.95 -21.63
N GLU A 274 15.54 -4.65 -22.65
CA GLU A 274 15.76 -6.09 -22.88
C GLU A 274 16.34 -6.31 -24.28
N GLY A 275 17.66 -6.48 -24.35
CA GLY A 275 18.40 -6.47 -25.62
C GLY A 275 18.24 -5.12 -26.31
N ASP A 276 17.73 -5.14 -27.55
CA ASP A 276 17.46 -3.93 -28.33
C ASP A 276 16.06 -3.33 -28.08
N ASN A 277 15.22 -3.98 -27.28
CA ASN A 277 13.85 -3.53 -26.99
C ASN A 277 13.83 -2.67 -25.73
N TYR A 278 13.02 -1.61 -25.77
CA TYR A 278 12.81 -0.71 -24.65
C TYR A 278 11.33 -0.69 -24.25
N TYR A 279 11.09 -0.52 -22.97
CA TYR A 279 9.75 -0.45 -22.39
C TYR A 279 9.70 0.67 -21.37
N ILE A 280 8.61 1.43 -21.37
CA ILE A 280 8.33 2.43 -20.35
C ILE A 280 7.47 1.77 -19.27
N VAL A 281 7.94 1.80 -18.03
CA VAL A 281 7.19 1.38 -16.85
C VAL A 281 6.74 2.64 -16.13
N TYR A 282 5.47 2.77 -15.85
CA TYR A 282 4.86 3.99 -15.34
C TYR A 282 3.71 3.65 -14.40
N HIS A 283 3.19 4.62 -13.65
CA HIS A 283 1.93 4.42 -12.93
C HIS A 283 0.77 5.09 -13.65
N ARG A 284 -0.45 4.60 -13.41
CA ARG A 284 -1.72 5.23 -13.82
C ARG A 284 -2.71 5.21 -12.66
N HIS A 285 -3.78 5.99 -12.72
CA HIS A 285 -4.85 5.90 -11.73
C HIS A 285 -5.65 4.60 -11.90
N ASP A 286 -6.17 4.07 -10.80
CA ASP A 286 -6.98 2.85 -10.75
C ASP A 286 -8.31 2.97 -11.51
N ASN A 287 -9.00 1.84 -11.72
CA ASN A 287 -10.34 1.85 -12.29
C ASN A 287 -11.33 1.15 -11.34
N PRO A 288 -12.52 1.74 -11.08
CA PRO A 288 -12.89 3.13 -11.38
C PRO A 288 -11.99 4.12 -10.64
N HIS A 289 -11.75 5.30 -11.24
CA HIS A 289 -10.81 6.29 -10.71
C HIS A 289 -11.17 6.69 -9.28
N SER A 290 -10.32 6.33 -8.33
CA SER A 290 -10.37 6.86 -6.97
C SER A 290 -10.07 8.36 -6.97
N ASN A 291 -10.51 9.07 -5.93
CA ASN A 291 -10.37 10.51 -5.86
C ASN A 291 -8.89 10.96 -5.99
N ARG A 292 -8.63 11.99 -6.82
CA ARG A 292 -7.31 12.63 -7.03
C ARG A 292 -6.16 11.70 -7.45
N GLY A 293 -6.41 10.48 -7.91
CA GLY A 293 -5.32 9.58 -8.28
C GLY A 293 -4.48 9.07 -7.11
N PHE A 294 -5.03 8.99 -5.91
CA PHE A 294 -4.33 8.45 -4.73
C PHE A 294 -4.28 6.93 -4.63
N HIS A 295 -4.79 6.26 -5.68
CA HIS A 295 -4.71 4.83 -5.87
C HIS A 295 -4.11 4.56 -7.24
N ARG A 296 -2.78 4.51 -7.30
CA ARG A 296 -2.04 4.31 -8.56
C ARG A 296 -1.64 2.86 -8.76
N GLN A 297 -1.58 2.43 -10.00
CA GLN A 297 -1.23 1.08 -10.39
C GLN A 297 -0.12 1.09 -11.44
N VAL A 298 0.85 0.19 -11.32
CA VAL A 298 2.01 0.11 -12.21
C VAL A 298 1.66 -0.59 -13.52
N ALA A 299 1.91 0.08 -14.64
CA ALA A 299 1.70 -0.39 -15.99
C ALA A 299 3.01 -0.35 -16.81
N ILE A 300 3.00 -1.04 -17.95
CA ILE A 300 4.13 -1.09 -18.87
C ILE A 300 3.66 -1.10 -20.31
N ASP A 301 4.38 -0.38 -21.17
CA ASP A 301 4.17 -0.42 -22.63
C ASP A 301 5.49 -0.29 -23.38
N LYS A 302 5.48 -0.60 -24.68
CA LYS A 302 6.68 -0.50 -25.52
C LYS A 302 7.11 0.95 -25.70
N LEU A 303 8.41 1.17 -25.62
CA LEU A 303 9.05 2.44 -25.95
C LEU A 303 9.84 2.27 -27.25
N GLU A 304 9.39 2.93 -28.32
CA GLU A 304 10.00 2.81 -29.64
C GLU A 304 10.68 4.10 -30.09
N PHE A 305 11.65 3.96 -30.99
CA PHE A 305 12.41 5.09 -31.52
C PHE A 305 12.24 5.17 -33.04
N ASN A 306 12.18 6.40 -33.55
CA ASN A 306 12.34 6.68 -34.98
C ASN A 306 13.80 6.51 -35.41
N ALA A 307 14.03 6.45 -36.72
CA ALA A 307 15.37 6.29 -37.28
C ALA A 307 16.32 7.46 -36.94
N ASP A 308 15.79 8.65 -36.70
CA ASP A 308 16.54 9.85 -36.29
C ASP A 308 16.87 9.88 -34.78
N GLY A 309 16.38 8.88 -34.02
CA GLY A 309 16.58 8.77 -32.58
C GLY A 309 15.50 9.44 -31.74
N THR A 310 14.50 10.10 -32.31
CA THR A 310 13.34 10.60 -31.53
C THR A 310 12.49 9.43 -31.00
N ILE A 311 11.81 9.64 -29.87
CA ILE A 311 10.90 8.64 -29.29
C ILE A 311 9.55 8.75 -30.02
N LYS A 312 8.96 7.60 -30.37
CA LYS A 312 7.57 7.56 -30.86
C LYS A 312 6.62 7.72 -29.68
N GLU A 313 5.49 8.40 -29.90
CA GLU A 313 4.42 8.45 -28.91
C GLU A 313 4.00 7.03 -28.50
N VAL A 314 4.00 6.79 -27.19
CA VAL A 314 3.58 5.55 -26.57
C VAL A 314 2.05 5.52 -26.55
N VAL A 315 1.48 4.41 -26.98
CA VAL A 315 0.06 4.14 -26.77
C VAL A 315 -0.07 3.39 -25.46
N PRO A 316 -0.56 4.00 -24.36
CA PRO A 316 -0.80 3.28 -23.13
C PRO A 316 -1.93 2.27 -23.30
N THR A 317 -1.75 1.06 -22.77
CA THR A 317 -2.68 -0.06 -23.00
C THR A 317 -3.09 -0.80 -21.73
N HIS A 318 -4.16 -1.61 -21.83
CA HIS A 318 -4.50 -2.61 -20.79
C HIS A 318 -3.88 -3.98 -21.10
N GLU A 319 -3.42 -4.20 -22.32
CA GLU A 319 -2.79 -5.43 -22.78
C GLU A 319 -1.42 -5.66 -22.16
N GLY A 320 -0.68 -4.59 -21.86
CA GLY A 320 0.69 -4.67 -21.37
C GLY A 320 1.62 -5.34 -22.37
N ILE A 321 2.61 -6.08 -21.87
CA ILE A 321 3.60 -6.77 -22.71
C ILE A 321 3.71 -8.26 -22.39
N ASP A 322 4.06 -9.06 -23.40
CA ASP A 322 4.38 -10.49 -23.27
C ASP A 322 5.89 -10.69 -23.41
N LEU A 323 6.63 -10.49 -22.33
CA LEU A 323 8.05 -10.82 -22.23
C LEU A 323 8.21 -12.32 -22.03
N LYS A 324 7.92 -13.13 -23.05
CA LYS A 324 7.96 -14.61 -23.00
C LYS A 324 9.24 -15.15 -22.35
N PRO A 325 9.23 -15.47 -21.05
CA PRO A 325 10.42 -15.98 -20.38
C PRO A 325 10.48 -17.49 -20.54
N GLU A 326 11.67 -18.08 -20.43
CA GLU A 326 11.89 -19.51 -20.65
C GLU A 326 11.30 -20.42 -19.54
N MET A 327 10.47 -19.89 -18.63
CA MET A 327 9.90 -20.63 -17.50
C MET A 327 8.52 -21.25 -17.82
N LYS A 328 8.34 -22.52 -17.46
CA LYS A 328 7.03 -23.17 -17.48
C LYS A 328 6.21 -22.74 -16.27
N VAL A 329 5.16 -21.95 -16.49
CA VAL A 329 4.15 -21.60 -15.49
C VAL A 329 3.00 -22.58 -15.60
N ALA A 330 2.51 -23.13 -14.48
CA ALA A 330 1.34 -24.00 -14.55
C ALA A 330 0.06 -23.25 -14.93
N LYS A 331 -0.89 -24.00 -15.46
CA LYS A 331 -2.20 -23.46 -15.80
C LYS A 331 -2.98 -23.07 -14.53
N ASN A 332 -3.40 -21.82 -14.46
CA ASN A 332 -4.40 -21.37 -13.47
C ASN A 332 -5.75 -22.05 -13.77
N LEU A 333 -6.22 -22.89 -12.86
CA LEU A 333 -7.48 -23.64 -12.96
C LEU A 333 -8.70 -22.77 -12.65
N ALA A 334 -8.54 -21.67 -11.93
CA ALA A 334 -9.63 -20.77 -11.56
C ALA A 334 -9.92 -19.72 -12.65
N PHE A 335 -9.01 -19.48 -13.60
CA PHE A 335 -9.19 -18.48 -14.66
C PHE A 335 -10.52 -18.66 -15.40
N GLY A 336 -11.41 -17.66 -15.29
CA GLY A 336 -12.74 -17.67 -15.91
C GLY A 336 -13.72 -18.69 -15.32
N ALA A 337 -13.44 -19.22 -14.12
CA ALA A 337 -14.35 -20.12 -13.41
C ALA A 337 -15.62 -19.39 -12.96
N LYS A 338 -16.68 -20.15 -12.67
CA LYS A 338 -17.92 -19.57 -12.11
C LYS A 338 -17.69 -19.21 -10.65
N VAL A 339 -18.24 -18.08 -10.22
CA VAL A 339 -18.02 -17.55 -8.87
C VAL A 339 -19.33 -17.14 -8.23
N THR A 340 -19.44 -17.35 -6.92
CA THR A 340 -20.45 -16.74 -6.06
C THR A 340 -19.77 -16.15 -4.84
N ALA A 341 -20.36 -15.13 -4.22
CA ALA A 341 -19.83 -14.52 -3.01
C ALA A 341 -20.93 -14.19 -2.02
N SER A 342 -20.58 -13.95 -0.77
CA SER A 342 -21.49 -13.48 0.28
C SER A 342 -22.16 -12.16 -0.10
N SER A 343 -21.39 -11.27 -0.72
CA SER A 343 -21.82 -9.97 -1.21
C SER A 343 -20.74 -9.40 -2.14
N TYR A 344 -21.08 -8.30 -2.80
CA TYR A 344 -20.11 -7.42 -3.43
C TYR A 344 -20.59 -5.97 -3.33
N TYR A 345 -19.68 -5.00 -3.38
CA TYR A 345 -19.95 -3.57 -3.15
C TYR A 345 -20.92 -3.01 -4.21
N ASP A 346 -20.50 -3.04 -5.47
CA ASP A 346 -21.31 -2.69 -6.64
C ASP A 346 -20.76 -3.35 -7.93
N ASN A 347 -21.21 -2.90 -9.10
CA ASN A 347 -20.84 -3.50 -10.39
C ASN A 347 -19.35 -3.36 -10.76
N ASP A 348 -18.62 -2.45 -10.13
CA ASP A 348 -17.19 -2.24 -10.37
C ASP A 348 -16.32 -3.18 -9.53
N PHE A 349 -16.93 -3.93 -8.59
CA PHE A 349 -16.20 -4.79 -7.65
C PHE A 349 -16.76 -6.21 -7.56
N ARG A 350 -17.17 -6.76 -8.70
CA ARG A 350 -17.89 -8.05 -8.79
C ARG A 350 -17.02 -9.26 -8.44
N PRO A 351 -17.59 -10.39 -7.99
CA PRO A 351 -16.84 -11.60 -7.63
C PRO A 351 -16.01 -12.20 -8.77
N GLU A 352 -16.46 -12.08 -10.01
CA GLU A 352 -15.77 -12.62 -11.19
C GLU A 352 -14.38 -12.03 -11.39
N TYR A 353 -14.15 -10.79 -10.91
CA TYR A 353 -12.86 -10.13 -10.98
C TYR A 353 -11.79 -10.82 -10.13
N ALA A 354 -12.15 -11.59 -9.10
CA ALA A 354 -11.15 -12.36 -8.35
C ALA A 354 -10.56 -13.54 -9.15
N VAL A 355 -11.10 -13.89 -10.32
CA VAL A 355 -10.66 -15.06 -11.11
C VAL A 355 -10.43 -14.75 -12.58
N ASP A 356 -10.27 -13.47 -12.92
CA ASP A 356 -10.07 -13.02 -14.29
C ASP A 356 -8.59 -12.81 -14.66
N ASP A 357 -7.63 -13.01 -13.73
CA ASP A 357 -6.18 -12.82 -13.95
C ASP A 357 -5.85 -11.40 -14.45
N ASN A 358 -6.57 -10.38 -13.97
CA ASN A 358 -6.36 -8.96 -14.28
C ASN A 358 -6.06 -8.19 -12.98
N ASN A 359 -4.89 -7.55 -12.89
CA ASN A 359 -4.53 -6.78 -11.69
C ASN A 359 -5.19 -5.39 -11.62
N GLY A 360 -6.03 -5.03 -12.60
CA GLY A 360 -6.76 -3.76 -12.66
C GLY A 360 -8.20 -3.86 -12.15
N THR A 361 -8.63 -5.05 -11.76
CA THR A 361 -9.98 -5.35 -11.28
C THR A 361 -9.90 -6.18 -10.00
N LEU A 362 -10.87 -6.01 -9.10
CA LEU A 362 -10.89 -6.74 -7.84
C LEU A 362 -12.31 -7.04 -7.36
N TRP A 363 -12.46 -8.11 -6.58
CA TRP A 363 -13.69 -8.36 -5.82
C TRP A 363 -13.67 -7.60 -4.49
N ARG A 364 -14.66 -6.71 -4.37
CA ARG A 364 -15.08 -5.89 -3.21
C ARG A 364 -16.21 -6.46 -2.37
N PRO A 365 -16.09 -7.07 -1.17
CA PRO A 365 -17.29 -7.35 -0.37
C PRO A 365 -18.01 -6.06 0.03
N ARG A 366 -19.33 -6.13 0.26
CA ARG A 366 -20.16 -4.94 0.57
C ARG A 366 -19.81 -4.29 1.91
N THR A 367 -19.34 -5.07 2.87
CA THR A 367 -19.02 -4.60 4.22
C THR A 367 -17.59 -4.99 4.58
N THR A 368 -17.07 -4.38 5.64
CA THR A 368 -15.72 -4.61 6.15
C THR A 368 -15.60 -5.83 7.07
N GLY A 369 -16.72 -6.50 7.35
CA GLY A 369 -16.80 -7.69 8.20
C GLY A 369 -16.45 -9.00 7.46
N PRO A 370 -16.66 -10.16 8.11
CA PRO A 370 -16.41 -11.46 7.49
C PRO A 370 -17.20 -11.64 6.18
N ALA A 371 -16.50 -12.06 5.13
CA ALA A 371 -17.06 -12.26 3.80
C ALA A 371 -16.45 -13.51 3.16
N TRP A 372 -17.16 -14.12 2.21
CA TRP A 372 -16.65 -15.30 1.50
C TRP A 372 -16.86 -15.20 0.00
N ILE A 373 -15.95 -15.83 -0.73
CA ILE A 373 -16.03 -16.06 -2.18
C ILE A 373 -15.84 -17.54 -2.46
N GLN A 374 -16.63 -18.07 -3.40
CA GLN A 374 -16.67 -19.47 -3.79
C GLN A 374 -16.45 -19.61 -5.29
N ILE A 375 -15.49 -20.45 -5.66
CA ILE A 375 -15.12 -20.76 -7.05
C ILE A 375 -15.63 -22.17 -7.39
N ASP A 376 -16.28 -22.32 -8.54
CA ASP A 376 -16.67 -23.61 -9.13
C ASP A 376 -15.81 -23.89 -10.37
N LEU A 377 -14.90 -24.86 -10.25
CA LEU A 377 -14.01 -25.30 -11.34
C LEU A 377 -14.74 -26.09 -12.44
N GLY A 378 -16.05 -26.32 -12.30
CA GLY A 378 -16.92 -27.05 -13.24
C GLY A 378 -16.77 -28.57 -13.19
N LYS A 379 -15.68 -29.07 -12.62
CA LYS A 379 -15.43 -30.51 -12.35
C LYS A 379 -14.39 -30.67 -11.25
N LYS A 380 -14.30 -31.88 -10.69
CA LYS A 380 -13.23 -32.23 -9.75
C LYS A 380 -11.86 -32.09 -10.42
N GLN A 381 -10.98 -31.29 -9.83
CA GLN A 381 -9.59 -31.08 -10.24
C GLN A 381 -8.65 -31.40 -9.07
N SER A 382 -7.40 -31.73 -9.39
CA SER A 382 -6.34 -31.80 -8.38
C SER A 382 -5.93 -30.38 -8.02
N ILE A 383 -5.91 -30.07 -6.72
CA ILE A 383 -5.55 -28.75 -6.18
C ILE A 383 -4.38 -28.96 -5.22
N LYS A 384 -3.27 -28.28 -5.50
CA LYS A 384 -2.00 -28.40 -4.76
C LYS A 384 -1.56 -27.08 -4.14
N SER A 385 -1.79 -25.97 -4.82
CA SER A 385 -1.62 -24.64 -4.24
C SER A 385 -2.69 -23.67 -4.68
N ILE A 386 -3.01 -22.73 -3.81
CA ILE A 386 -3.92 -21.61 -4.06
C ILE A 386 -3.17 -20.33 -3.71
N TRP A 387 -3.12 -19.40 -4.66
CA TRP A 387 -2.47 -18.10 -4.52
C TRP A 387 -3.55 -17.04 -4.37
N THR A 388 -3.49 -16.26 -3.30
CA THR A 388 -4.41 -15.17 -3.04
C THR A 388 -3.66 -13.84 -3.04
N GLN A 389 -4.07 -12.91 -3.89
CA GLN A 389 -3.55 -11.55 -3.95
C GLN A 389 -4.60 -10.62 -3.34
N PHE A 390 -4.52 -10.41 -2.03
CA PHE A 390 -5.38 -9.45 -1.33
C PHE A 390 -5.08 -8.02 -1.77
N GLU A 391 -6.04 -7.12 -1.55
CA GLU A 391 -5.98 -5.73 -1.98
C GLU A 391 -4.68 -5.01 -1.59
N TYR A 392 -4.25 -5.18 -0.33
CA TYR A 392 -3.04 -4.57 0.22
C TYR A 392 -2.02 -5.63 0.65
N GLY A 393 -1.03 -5.90 -0.19
CA GLY A 393 0.01 -6.91 0.12
C GLY A 393 0.90 -6.60 1.32
N THR A 394 0.94 -5.34 1.78
CA THR A 394 1.77 -4.85 2.90
C THR A 394 1.13 -5.00 4.27
N GLN A 395 -0.07 -5.57 4.36
CA GLN A 395 -0.72 -5.92 5.63
C GLN A 395 -1.17 -7.38 5.65
N PHE A 396 -1.30 -7.96 6.83
CA PHE A 396 -1.74 -9.35 6.95
C PHE A 396 -3.27 -9.48 6.95
N TYR A 397 -3.73 -10.58 6.35
CA TYR A 397 -5.13 -11.00 6.35
C TYR A 397 -5.25 -12.34 7.07
N GLN A 398 -6.38 -12.56 7.73
CA GLN A 398 -6.79 -13.78 8.40
C GLN A 398 -7.96 -14.40 7.63
N TYR A 399 -7.81 -15.64 7.20
CA TYR A 399 -8.79 -16.27 6.33
C TYR A 399 -8.81 -17.79 6.48
N LEU A 400 -9.83 -18.43 5.90
CA LEU A 400 -9.98 -19.88 5.84
C LEU A 400 -10.23 -20.28 4.40
N ILE A 401 -9.46 -21.24 3.88
CA ILE A 401 -9.69 -21.85 2.57
C ILE A 401 -10.22 -23.26 2.77
N GLU A 402 -11.34 -23.55 2.12
CA GLU A 402 -11.99 -24.85 2.13
C GLU A 402 -12.21 -25.34 0.71
N THR A 403 -12.30 -26.67 0.55
CA THR A 403 -12.64 -27.31 -0.71
C THR A 403 -13.84 -28.23 -0.56
N SER A 404 -14.60 -28.42 -1.64
CA SER A 404 -15.76 -29.29 -1.65
C SER A 404 -15.93 -30.03 -2.98
N ASN A 405 -16.53 -31.22 -2.91
CA ASN A 405 -16.92 -32.00 -4.07
C ASN A 405 -18.34 -31.69 -4.56
N ASP A 406 -19.18 -31.06 -3.73
CA ASP A 406 -20.61 -30.84 -3.98
C ASP A 406 -21.10 -29.42 -3.65
N GLY A 407 -20.24 -28.56 -3.10
CA GLY A 407 -20.56 -27.17 -2.73
C GLY A 407 -21.27 -27.02 -1.39
N THR A 408 -21.51 -28.12 -0.66
CA THR A 408 -22.25 -28.15 0.61
C THR A 408 -21.45 -28.74 1.76
N HIS A 409 -20.64 -29.78 1.51
CA HIS A 409 -19.76 -30.39 2.50
C HIS A 409 -18.32 -29.91 2.27
N TRP A 410 -17.78 -29.19 3.24
CA TRP A 410 -16.50 -28.50 3.12
C TRP A 410 -15.41 -29.18 3.94
N GLN A 411 -14.22 -29.25 3.36
CA GLN A 411 -13.00 -29.70 4.03
C GLN A 411 -11.99 -28.56 4.03
N VAL A 412 -11.38 -28.31 5.18
CA VAL A 412 -10.30 -27.32 5.32
C VAL A 412 -9.15 -27.70 4.38
N PHE A 413 -8.81 -26.77 3.50
CA PHE A 413 -7.60 -26.84 2.67
C PHE A 413 -6.44 -26.12 3.35
N SER A 414 -6.69 -24.92 3.87
CA SER A 414 -5.73 -24.14 4.66
C SER A 414 -6.46 -23.29 5.68
N ASP A 415 -5.97 -23.26 6.92
CA ASP A 415 -6.50 -22.42 8.00
C ASP A 415 -5.49 -21.33 8.37
N LYS A 416 -5.82 -20.10 7.99
CA LYS A 416 -5.02 -18.89 8.21
C LYS A 416 -5.76 -17.89 9.08
N ARG A 417 -6.72 -18.35 9.89
CA ARG A 417 -7.46 -17.48 10.82
C ARG A 417 -6.59 -16.88 11.92
N GLN A 418 -5.38 -17.40 12.13
CA GLN A 418 -4.38 -16.87 13.06
C GLN A 418 -3.17 -16.23 12.37
N ASN A 419 -3.20 -16.08 11.03
CA ASN A 419 -2.10 -15.48 10.27
C ASN A 419 -1.75 -14.06 10.74
N ARG A 420 -0.46 -13.76 10.67
CA ARG A 420 0.19 -12.50 11.01
C ARG A 420 1.19 -12.04 9.96
N LEU A 421 1.48 -12.88 8.96
CA LEU A 421 2.35 -12.54 7.84
C LEU A 421 1.58 -11.74 6.77
N ALA A 422 2.11 -10.56 6.43
CA ALA A 422 1.75 -9.82 5.23
C ALA A 422 2.47 -10.41 4.00
N GLY A 423 1.85 -10.32 2.83
CA GLY A 423 2.49 -10.76 1.59
C GLY A 423 1.55 -10.77 0.40
N SER A 424 2.14 -10.72 -0.80
CA SER A 424 1.42 -10.91 -2.05
C SER A 424 2.32 -11.63 -3.08
N PRO A 425 1.87 -12.77 -3.64
CA PRO A 425 0.69 -13.52 -3.24
C PRO A 425 0.86 -14.17 -1.84
N MET A 426 -0.24 -14.39 -1.13
CA MET A 426 -0.32 -15.41 -0.08
C MET A 426 -0.48 -16.77 -0.75
N VAL A 427 0.37 -17.74 -0.40
CA VAL A 427 0.35 -19.07 -1.02
C VAL A 427 0.06 -20.16 -0.01
N ASP A 428 -1.06 -20.84 -0.24
CA ASP A 428 -1.54 -21.94 0.57
C ASP A 428 -1.34 -23.26 -0.15
N PHE A 429 -0.89 -24.27 0.60
CA PHE A 429 -0.55 -25.58 0.07
C PHE A 429 -1.49 -26.66 0.61
N GLY A 430 -1.80 -27.64 -0.24
CA GLY A 430 -2.63 -28.76 0.17
C GLY A 430 -2.58 -29.92 -0.82
N ASN A 431 -3.46 -30.89 -0.62
CA ASN A 431 -3.60 -32.04 -1.49
C ASN A 431 -5.06 -32.45 -1.57
N ALA A 432 -5.83 -31.72 -2.37
CA ALA A 432 -7.27 -31.94 -2.52
C ALA A 432 -7.61 -32.38 -3.94
N LYS A 433 -8.67 -33.19 -4.06
CA LYS A 433 -9.36 -33.43 -5.33
C LYS A 433 -10.81 -32.97 -5.16
N ALA A 434 -11.11 -31.78 -5.66
CA ALA A 434 -12.36 -31.07 -5.38
C ALA A 434 -12.79 -30.24 -6.59
N GLN A 435 -14.06 -29.84 -6.62
CA GLN A 435 -14.63 -28.98 -7.66
C GLN A 435 -14.80 -27.55 -7.17
N TYR A 436 -15.16 -27.38 -5.90
CA TYR A 436 -15.43 -26.09 -5.30
C TYR A 436 -14.31 -25.69 -4.36
N ILE A 437 -14.03 -24.39 -4.32
CA ILE A 437 -13.10 -23.75 -3.39
C ILE A 437 -13.85 -22.60 -2.75
N ARG A 438 -13.72 -22.41 -1.44
CA ARG A 438 -14.25 -21.25 -0.72
C ARG A 438 -13.14 -20.59 0.08
N LEU A 439 -12.96 -19.29 -0.11
CA LEU A 439 -12.12 -18.46 0.74
C LEU A 439 -13.03 -17.58 1.60
N THR A 440 -12.88 -17.68 2.92
CA THR A 440 -13.60 -16.86 3.90
C THR A 440 -12.63 -15.91 4.58
N TYR A 441 -12.78 -14.61 4.35
CA TYR A 441 -12.12 -13.57 5.12
C TYR A 441 -12.69 -13.52 6.53
N THR A 442 -11.81 -13.44 7.53
CA THR A 442 -12.17 -13.41 8.96
C THR A 442 -11.58 -12.20 9.69
N GLY A 443 -10.83 -11.34 8.98
CA GLY A 443 -10.23 -10.11 9.48
C GLY A 443 -8.77 -9.92 9.14
N GLY A 444 -8.09 -8.94 9.74
CA GLY A 444 -6.70 -8.66 9.41
C GLY A 444 -6.02 -7.72 10.41
N GLN A 445 -4.93 -7.10 9.94
CA GLN A 445 -4.11 -6.17 10.70
C GLN A 445 -4.80 -4.84 11.00
N LYS A 446 -5.53 -4.30 10.02
CA LYS A 446 -6.15 -2.97 10.09
C LYS A 446 -7.68 -3.04 10.04
N ASN A 447 -8.34 -2.11 10.73
CA ASN A 447 -9.79 -1.98 10.71
C ASN A 447 -10.28 -1.31 9.41
N GLY A 448 -11.51 -1.64 9.00
CA GLY A 448 -12.12 -1.02 7.80
C GLY A 448 -11.77 -1.66 6.46
N PHE A 449 -11.02 -2.76 6.43
CA PHE A 449 -10.66 -3.45 5.18
C PHE A 449 -11.37 -4.80 5.08
N GLY A 450 -12.29 -4.95 4.11
CA GLY A 450 -13.22 -6.10 4.01
C GLY A 450 -12.65 -7.41 3.45
N GLY A 451 -11.33 -7.54 3.27
CA GLY A 451 -10.76 -8.74 2.65
C GLY A 451 -10.95 -8.80 1.13
N ALA A 452 -10.88 -7.65 0.47
CA ALA A 452 -10.91 -7.50 -0.97
C ALA A 452 -9.75 -8.23 -1.68
N ILE A 453 -10.00 -8.73 -2.90
CA ILE A 453 -9.07 -9.64 -3.60
C ILE A 453 -8.93 -9.26 -5.08
N TRP A 454 -7.69 -9.02 -5.52
CA TRP A 454 -7.33 -8.88 -6.94
C TRP A 454 -7.47 -10.21 -7.66
N ASN A 455 -6.79 -11.25 -7.17
CA ASN A 455 -6.79 -12.57 -7.81
C ASN A 455 -6.75 -13.73 -6.82
N ILE A 456 -7.45 -14.80 -7.19
CA ILE A 456 -7.32 -16.16 -6.65
C ILE A 456 -6.89 -17.07 -7.79
N LYS A 457 -5.64 -17.55 -7.73
CA LYS A 457 -5.07 -18.45 -8.74
C LYS A 457 -4.95 -19.86 -8.14
N VAL A 458 -5.42 -20.86 -8.86
CA VAL A 458 -5.51 -22.25 -8.37
C VAL A 458 -4.67 -23.16 -9.25
N TYR A 459 -3.79 -23.94 -8.65
CA TYR A 459 -2.86 -24.79 -9.38
C TYR A 459 -2.96 -26.27 -8.98
N GLY A 460 -2.79 -27.14 -9.97
CA GLY A 460 -2.65 -28.59 -9.78
C GLY A 460 -1.24 -29.05 -9.45
N SER A 461 -0.29 -28.11 -9.35
CA SER A 461 1.12 -28.24 -9.01
C SER A 461 1.50 -27.26 -7.91
N VAL A 462 2.73 -27.35 -7.43
CA VAL A 462 3.36 -26.32 -6.60
C VAL A 462 4.29 -25.53 -7.51
N GLU A 463 4.09 -24.22 -7.62
CA GLU A 463 4.93 -23.35 -8.43
C GLU A 463 6.21 -22.96 -7.68
N ASP A 464 7.36 -23.03 -8.36
CA ASP A 464 8.68 -22.66 -7.81
C ASP A 464 9.05 -21.19 -8.08
N SER A 465 8.22 -20.42 -8.80
CA SER A 465 8.56 -19.08 -9.30
C SER A 465 8.40 -17.94 -8.29
N SER A 466 8.03 -18.23 -7.03
CA SER A 466 7.76 -17.21 -6.01
C SER A 466 8.61 -17.43 -4.74
N PRO A 467 9.61 -16.58 -4.47
CA PRO A 467 10.39 -16.65 -3.23
C PRO A 467 9.55 -16.22 -2.03
N GLN A 468 9.41 -17.08 -1.02
CA GLN A 468 8.47 -16.94 0.09
C GLN A 468 9.02 -17.42 1.44
N GLN A 469 8.68 -16.68 2.50
CA GLN A 469 8.89 -17.12 3.87
C GLN A 469 7.83 -18.16 4.23
N TRP A 470 8.22 -19.43 4.23
CA TRP A 470 7.29 -20.51 4.53
C TRP A 470 7.14 -20.74 6.01
N LEU A 471 8.24 -20.75 6.76
CA LEU A 471 8.18 -20.77 8.23
C LEU A 471 8.73 -19.46 8.78
N GLY A 472 7.97 -18.86 9.68
CA GLY A 472 8.39 -17.75 10.52
C GLY A 472 7.84 -18.01 11.92
N LEU A 473 8.73 -18.33 12.86
CA LEU A 473 8.33 -18.84 14.16
C LEU A 473 8.97 -18.04 15.29
N THR A 474 8.09 -17.43 16.08
CA THR A 474 8.44 -16.70 17.31
C THR A 474 7.87 -17.43 18.52
N ALA A 475 8.48 -17.27 19.68
CA ALA A 475 7.94 -17.87 20.91
C ALA A 475 6.53 -17.38 21.29
N ALA A 476 6.05 -16.28 20.68
CA ALA A 476 4.67 -15.80 20.88
C ALA A 476 3.61 -16.78 20.36
N ASP A 477 3.95 -17.64 19.39
CA ASP A 477 3.05 -18.63 18.81
C ASP A 477 3.10 -20.01 19.47
N PHE A 478 3.78 -20.12 20.62
CA PHE A 478 3.86 -21.36 21.37
C PHE A 478 2.87 -21.39 22.53
N ASP A 479 2.00 -22.39 22.55
CA ASP A 479 0.95 -22.57 23.57
C ASP A 479 1.32 -23.55 24.69
N GLY A 480 2.58 -24.00 24.73
CA GLY A 480 3.07 -24.99 25.68
C GLY A 480 3.16 -26.42 25.11
N THR A 481 2.42 -26.72 24.04
CA THR A 481 2.46 -28.03 23.38
C THR A 481 2.57 -27.96 21.86
N THR A 482 2.09 -26.88 21.27
CA THR A 482 2.16 -26.62 19.83
C THR A 482 2.72 -25.24 19.53
N TRP A 483 3.55 -25.18 18.48
CA TRP A 483 4.15 -23.96 17.97
C TRP A 483 3.55 -23.65 16.59
N HIS A 484 2.68 -22.65 16.52
CA HIS A 484 1.91 -22.34 15.31
C HIS A 484 2.70 -21.47 14.35
N ASN A 485 2.64 -21.76 13.04
CA ASN A 485 3.33 -20.97 12.02
C ASN A 485 2.47 -19.78 11.54
N ASN A 486 2.28 -18.80 12.42
CA ASN A 486 1.43 -17.64 12.12
C ASN A 486 2.17 -16.52 11.37
N GLU A 487 3.51 -16.50 11.40
CA GLU A 487 4.35 -15.55 10.65
C GLU A 487 4.96 -16.18 9.38
N GLY A 488 4.37 -17.27 8.89
CA GLY A 488 4.83 -18.01 7.72
C GLY A 488 3.69 -18.41 6.78
N MET A 489 4.00 -18.53 5.49
CA MET A 489 3.00 -18.91 4.48
C MET A 489 2.57 -20.38 4.59
N LEU A 490 3.40 -21.27 5.13
CA LEU A 490 3.04 -22.69 5.26
C LEU A 490 1.96 -22.88 6.33
N ALA A 491 0.91 -23.64 6.03
CA ALA A 491 -0.05 -24.05 7.06
C ALA A 491 0.58 -25.08 8.01
N GLY A 492 0.07 -25.15 9.24
CA GLY A 492 0.45 -26.16 10.21
C GLY A 492 1.20 -25.61 11.43
N LYS A 493 1.78 -26.54 12.18
CA LYS A 493 2.38 -26.29 13.50
C LYS A 493 3.43 -27.35 13.82
N PHE A 494 4.40 -27.00 14.66
CA PHE A 494 5.17 -28.00 15.37
C PHE A 494 4.34 -28.55 16.53
N SER A 495 4.40 -29.85 16.75
CA SER A 495 3.81 -30.51 17.92
C SER A 495 4.90 -31.09 18.80
N LEU A 496 4.77 -30.93 20.11
CA LEU A 496 5.65 -31.55 21.09
C LEU A 496 5.32 -33.04 21.18
N LEU A 497 6.19 -33.87 20.61
CA LEU A 497 6.01 -35.33 20.60
C LEU A 497 6.58 -36.01 21.85
N GLN A 498 7.60 -35.39 22.46
CA GLN A 498 8.28 -35.92 23.62
C GLN A 498 8.81 -34.79 24.49
N GLY A 499 8.84 -35.01 25.81
CA GLY A 499 9.44 -34.11 26.80
C GLY A 499 8.59 -32.89 27.11
N THR A 500 9.25 -31.83 27.60
CA THR A 500 8.63 -30.57 28.01
C THR A 500 9.30 -29.42 27.28
N ALA A 501 8.52 -28.41 26.91
CA ALA A 501 9.00 -27.16 26.35
C ALA A 501 8.36 -25.98 27.10
N LEU A 502 9.12 -24.92 27.32
CA LEU A 502 8.67 -23.75 28.05
C LEU A 502 8.84 -22.51 27.18
N ARG A 503 7.89 -21.58 27.24
CA ARG A 503 8.09 -20.22 26.74
C ARG A 503 8.76 -19.40 27.83
N GLU A 504 9.89 -18.80 27.51
CA GLU A 504 10.70 -18.03 28.48
C GLU A 504 11.29 -16.79 27.81
N ARG A 505 11.67 -15.80 28.63
CA ARG A 505 12.43 -14.65 28.15
C ARG A 505 13.90 -14.84 28.51
N MET A 506 14.76 -14.98 27.51
CA MET A 506 16.18 -15.27 27.65
C MET A 506 17.03 -14.16 27.06
N ALA A 507 17.85 -13.52 27.90
CA ALA A 507 18.72 -12.40 27.52
C ALA A 507 17.98 -11.33 26.67
N GLY A 508 16.78 -10.95 27.10
CA GLY A 508 15.97 -9.90 26.47
C GLY A 508 15.04 -10.35 25.33
N LYS A 509 15.19 -11.58 24.80
CA LYS A 509 14.34 -12.12 23.72
C LYS A 509 13.35 -13.17 24.24
N ASP A 510 12.14 -13.18 23.69
CA ASP A 510 11.19 -14.27 23.88
C ASP A 510 11.66 -15.51 23.10
N ALA A 511 11.68 -16.66 23.78
CA ALA A 511 12.24 -17.90 23.29
C ALA A 511 11.44 -19.12 23.75
N ILE A 512 11.68 -20.26 23.09
CA ILE A 512 11.23 -21.57 23.54
C ILE A 512 12.45 -22.33 24.06
N THR A 513 12.34 -22.87 25.27
CA THR A 513 13.34 -23.76 25.87
C THR A 513 12.81 -25.19 25.89
N LEU A 514 13.41 -26.04 25.06
CA LEU A 514 13.19 -27.48 25.07
C LEU A 514 14.02 -28.11 26.19
N GLN A 515 13.36 -28.84 27.09
CA GLN A 515 14.04 -29.60 28.14
C GLN A 515 14.80 -30.81 27.55
N PRO A 516 15.79 -31.38 28.26
CA PRO A 516 16.53 -32.54 27.77
C PRO A 516 15.62 -33.67 27.27
N GLY A 517 15.91 -34.19 26.06
CA GLY A 517 15.13 -35.22 25.39
C GLY A 517 13.81 -34.74 24.77
N ALA A 518 13.47 -33.46 24.84
CA ALA A 518 12.26 -32.93 24.22
C ALA A 518 12.39 -32.85 22.69
N GLN A 519 11.25 -33.04 22.01
CA GLN A 519 11.19 -33.09 20.55
C GLN A 519 9.95 -32.37 20.02
N LEU A 520 10.16 -31.35 19.20
CA LEU A 520 9.14 -30.69 18.41
C LEU A 520 9.22 -31.18 16.96
N VAL A 521 8.07 -31.50 16.36
CA VAL A 521 8.00 -31.98 14.97
C VAL A 521 6.93 -31.25 14.19
N MET A 522 7.27 -30.77 13.01
CA MET A 522 6.33 -30.33 11.99
C MET A 522 6.43 -31.26 10.78
N THR A 523 5.30 -31.78 10.34
CA THR A 523 5.19 -32.54 9.09
C THR A 523 4.42 -31.73 8.07
N HIS A 524 5.02 -31.50 6.90
CA HIS A 524 4.35 -30.87 5.78
C HIS A 524 5.02 -31.32 4.48
N PRO A 525 4.28 -31.73 3.43
CA PRO A 525 4.85 -32.26 2.19
C PRO A 525 5.83 -31.33 1.47
N GLN A 526 5.79 -30.05 1.81
CA GLN A 526 6.67 -29.04 1.23
C GLN A 526 8.00 -28.86 2.00
N LEU A 527 8.13 -29.36 3.22
CA LEU A 527 9.42 -29.33 3.90
C LEU A 527 10.35 -30.37 3.27
N GLY A 528 11.62 -30.02 3.07
CA GLY A 528 12.60 -30.93 2.49
C GLY A 528 13.83 -30.23 1.94
N LYS A 529 14.72 -31.04 1.38
CA LYS A 529 15.99 -30.63 0.75
C LYS A 529 15.96 -30.74 -0.78
N ALA A 530 14.89 -31.31 -1.35
CA ALA A 530 14.74 -31.47 -2.79
C ALA A 530 14.69 -30.15 -3.59
N ARG A 531 14.35 -29.04 -2.93
CA ARG A 531 14.33 -27.68 -3.51
C ARG A 531 15.45 -26.82 -2.94
N LYS A 532 15.79 -25.73 -3.64
CA LYS A 532 16.57 -24.64 -3.04
C LYS A 532 15.81 -24.08 -1.83
N HIS A 533 16.51 -23.86 -0.73
CA HIS A 533 15.91 -23.38 0.51
C HIS A 533 16.96 -22.73 1.40
N THR A 534 16.52 -22.08 2.48
CA THR A 534 17.36 -21.61 3.57
C THR A 534 16.63 -21.85 4.88
N LEU A 535 17.28 -22.56 5.82
CA LEU A 535 16.77 -22.83 7.17
C LEU A 535 17.73 -22.23 8.20
N THR A 536 17.24 -21.32 9.03
CA THR A 536 18.03 -20.71 10.10
C THR A 536 17.21 -20.55 11.39
N ALA A 537 17.88 -20.49 12.53
CA ALA A 537 17.30 -20.11 13.82
C ALA A 537 18.31 -19.34 14.66
N LEU A 538 17.85 -18.67 15.73
CA LEU A 538 18.72 -18.20 16.79
C LEU A 538 18.71 -19.21 17.94
N ALA A 539 19.89 -19.69 18.33
CA ALA A 539 20.10 -20.54 19.49
C ALA A 539 20.75 -19.74 20.62
N PHE A 540 20.35 -20.03 21.86
CA PHE A 540 20.99 -19.48 23.05
C PHE A 540 21.85 -20.55 23.70
N ASP A 541 23.17 -20.47 23.49
CA ASP A 541 24.16 -21.36 24.10
C ASP A 541 25.25 -20.55 24.81
N ASN A 542 25.79 -21.09 25.89
CA ASN A 542 26.89 -20.49 26.66
C ASN A 542 26.66 -19.01 27.04
N GLY A 543 25.41 -18.64 27.31
CA GLY A 543 25.06 -17.28 27.76
C GLY A 543 24.86 -16.25 26.63
N SER A 544 24.87 -16.66 25.36
CA SER A 544 24.75 -15.74 24.22
C SER A 544 23.91 -16.29 23.07
N TRP A 545 23.25 -15.38 22.34
CA TRP A 545 22.52 -15.71 21.11
C TRP A 545 23.49 -15.81 19.93
N HIS A 546 23.35 -16.85 19.12
CA HIS A 546 24.03 -17.00 17.83
C HIS A 546 23.12 -17.70 16.83
N GLN A 547 23.39 -17.51 15.53
CA GLN A 547 22.63 -18.16 14.47
C GLN A 547 23.10 -19.61 14.29
N ILE A 548 22.14 -20.49 14.07
CA ILE A 548 22.34 -21.88 13.63
C ILE A 548 21.58 -22.10 12.32
N ASP A 549 21.96 -23.13 11.58
CA ASP A 549 21.37 -23.48 10.29
C ASP A 549 21.05 -24.99 10.21
N GLU A 550 20.70 -25.47 9.01
CA GLU A 550 20.38 -26.89 8.78
C GLU A 550 21.50 -27.89 9.10
N ASN A 551 22.74 -27.43 9.31
CA ASN A 551 23.87 -28.27 9.69
C ASN A 551 23.96 -28.47 11.21
N ASP A 552 23.22 -27.70 12.00
CA ASP A 552 23.14 -27.92 13.45
C ASP A 552 22.34 -29.21 13.72
N PRO A 553 22.88 -30.19 14.47
CA PRO A 553 22.23 -31.49 14.69
C PRO A 553 20.91 -31.39 15.46
N ARG A 554 20.61 -30.25 16.07
CA ARG A 554 19.33 -29.99 16.75
C ARG A 554 18.21 -29.66 15.77
N LEU A 555 18.52 -29.28 14.52
CA LEU A 555 17.58 -29.03 13.42
C LEU A 555 17.68 -30.15 12.37
N ASN A 556 16.72 -31.06 12.36
CA ASN A 556 16.72 -32.20 11.44
C ASN A 556 15.66 -32.02 10.36
N LEU A 557 16.10 -31.55 9.19
CA LEU A 557 15.25 -31.40 8.00
C LEU A 557 15.34 -32.65 7.12
N SER A 558 14.18 -33.22 6.79
CA SER A 558 14.02 -34.33 5.85
C SER A 558 12.78 -34.11 4.98
N GLU A 559 12.63 -34.88 3.90
CA GLU A 559 11.46 -34.75 3.03
C GLU A 559 10.16 -34.98 3.82
N GLY A 560 9.28 -33.99 3.77
CA GLY A 560 8.01 -33.96 4.47
C GLY A 560 8.08 -33.56 5.95
N LYS A 561 9.25 -33.27 6.52
CA LYS A 561 9.41 -33.18 7.98
C LYS A 561 10.57 -32.28 8.44
N LEU A 562 10.32 -31.43 9.43
CA LEU A 562 11.33 -30.71 10.20
C LEU A 562 11.20 -31.06 11.69
N GLU A 563 12.29 -31.50 12.30
CA GLU A 563 12.35 -31.88 13.72
C GLU A 563 13.35 -31.02 14.48
N ILE A 564 12.94 -30.56 15.66
CA ILE A 564 13.77 -29.79 16.59
C ILE A 564 13.92 -30.63 17.85
N ARG A 565 15.16 -30.97 18.20
CA ARG A 565 15.44 -31.91 19.31
C ARG A 565 16.43 -31.31 20.30
N ALA A 566 16.07 -31.37 21.58
CA ALA A 566 17.02 -31.21 22.67
C ALA A 566 17.70 -32.56 22.95
N GLY A 567 19.03 -32.56 23.02
CA GLY A 567 19.82 -33.74 23.40
C GLY A 567 19.82 -33.95 24.91
N GLU A 568 20.98 -34.23 25.50
CA GLU A 568 21.15 -34.36 26.96
C GLU A 568 21.04 -33.02 27.71
N LYS A 569 21.18 -31.92 26.99
CA LYS A 569 21.06 -30.55 27.53
C LYS A 569 19.80 -29.89 26.97
N GLN A 570 19.30 -28.92 27.71
CA GLN A 570 18.23 -28.05 27.23
C GLN A 570 18.65 -27.32 25.95
N PHE A 571 17.69 -26.99 25.10
CA PHE A 571 17.90 -26.23 23.88
C PHE A 571 16.94 -25.05 23.83
N THR A 572 17.47 -23.83 23.91
CA THR A 572 16.69 -22.60 23.83
C THR A 572 16.87 -21.97 22.45
N LEU A 573 15.75 -21.71 21.77
CA LEU A 573 15.76 -21.12 20.43
C LEU A 573 14.62 -20.12 20.18
N THR A 574 14.79 -19.27 19.18
CA THR A 574 13.77 -18.36 18.64
C THR A 574 14.07 -18.02 17.17
N ASN A 575 13.21 -17.24 16.52
CA ASN A 575 13.36 -16.78 15.12
C ASN A 575 13.70 -17.90 14.12
N LEU A 576 13.00 -19.04 14.20
CA LEU A 576 13.17 -20.10 13.21
C LEU A 576 12.54 -19.66 11.89
N ARG A 577 13.34 -19.65 10.83
CA ARG A 577 12.96 -19.25 9.47
C ARG A 577 13.20 -20.39 8.50
N TYR A 578 12.26 -20.63 7.60
CA TYR A 578 12.44 -21.49 6.43
C TYR A 578 11.95 -20.76 5.19
N TYR A 579 12.87 -20.51 4.27
CA TYR A 579 12.62 -19.90 2.96
C TYR A 579 12.65 -20.97 1.88
N ASN A 580 11.78 -20.88 0.88
CA ASN A 580 11.80 -21.77 -0.29
C ASN A 580 12.80 -21.33 -1.38
N TRP A 581 13.76 -20.47 -1.02
CA TRP A 581 14.85 -20.04 -1.88
C TRP A 581 16.15 -19.96 -1.07
N GLU A 582 17.26 -19.79 -1.78
CA GLU A 582 18.58 -19.64 -1.17
C GLU A 582 18.88 -18.17 -0.91
N GLN A 583 18.98 -17.80 0.36
CA GLN A 583 19.39 -16.45 0.76
C GLN A 583 20.88 -16.23 0.49
N GLU A 584 21.21 -15.00 0.11
CA GLU A 584 22.59 -14.53 0.03
C GLU A 584 23.23 -14.41 1.42
N ALA A 585 24.56 -14.37 1.46
CA ALA A 585 25.31 -14.29 2.73
C ALA A 585 24.92 -13.06 3.58
N ALA A 586 24.72 -11.91 2.93
CA ALA A 586 24.32 -10.67 3.61
C ALA A 586 22.89 -10.75 4.18
N GLU A 587 21.98 -11.42 3.48
CA GLU A 587 20.60 -11.65 3.95
C GLU A 587 20.58 -12.58 5.18
N LYS A 588 21.35 -13.68 5.14
CA LYS A 588 21.52 -14.57 6.30
C LYS A 588 22.07 -13.83 7.52
N ALA A 589 23.07 -12.96 7.31
CA ALA A 589 23.67 -12.15 8.37
C ALA A 589 22.70 -11.10 8.94
N PHE A 590 21.78 -10.58 8.14
CA PHE A 590 20.71 -9.71 8.60
C PHE A 590 19.70 -10.49 9.47
N ASP A 591 19.26 -11.65 9.01
CA ASP A 591 18.33 -12.51 9.74
C ASP A 591 18.87 -12.99 11.09
N ALA A 592 20.19 -13.14 11.21
CA ALA A 592 20.88 -13.43 12.46
C ALA A 592 20.71 -12.33 13.52
N LYS A 593 20.36 -11.11 13.12
CA LYS A 593 20.25 -9.93 13.99
C LYS A 593 18.81 -9.42 14.09
N SER A 594 18.02 -9.60 13.05
CA SER A 594 16.62 -9.17 12.99
C SER A 594 15.70 -10.16 13.71
N ASN A 595 14.63 -9.64 14.31
CA ASN A 595 13.57 -10.46 14.86
C ASN A 595 12.44 -10.62 13.85
N ILE A 596 11.75 -11.75 13.91
CA ILE A 596 10.42 -11.84 13.32
C ILE A 596 9.50 -11.05 14.26
N VAL A 597 8.84 -10.03 13.71
CA VAL A 597 7.96 -9.13 14.46
C VAL A 597 6.53 -9.62 14.34
N ARG A 598 5.81 -9.60 15.46
CA ARG A 598 4.39 -9.95 15.50
C ARG A 598 3.55 -8.69 15.62
N GLU A 599 2.90 -8.33 14.53
CA GLU A 599 1.99 -7.19 14.49
C GLU A 599 0.65 -7.50 15.19
N ALA A 600 -0.01 -6.46 15.68
CA ALA A 600 -1.30 -6.56 16.37
C ALA A 600 -2.45 -6.83 15.39
N ILE A 601 -3.51 -7.50 15.87
CA ILE A 601 -4.77 -7.64 15.12
C ILE A 601 -5.61 -6.39 15.33
N ALA A 602 -6.36 -6.02 14.30
CA ALA A 602 -7.45 -5.06 14.41
C ALA A 602 -8.54 -5.55 15.38
N ASP A 603 -9.11 -4.64 16.17
CA ASP A 603 -10.23 -4.92 17.06
C ASP A 603 -11.55 -4.80 16.29
N LYS A 604 -12.31 -5.90 16.24
CA LYS A 604 -13.52 -6.03 15.40
C LYS A 604 -14.80 -6.03 16.22
N ASN A 605 -14.71 -5.89 17.54
CA ASN A 605 -15.87 -5.96 18.43
C ASN A 605 -16.49 -4.57 18.56
N SER A 606 -17.30 -4.19 17.57
CA SER A 606 -18.08 -2.95 17.59
C SER A 606 -18.79 -2.73 18.93
N GLN A 607 -18.73 -1.50 19.43
CA GLN A 607 -19.40 -1.08 20.65
C GLN A 607 -20.74 -0.37 20.37
N GLY A 608 -21.03 -0.06 19.11
CA GLY A 608 -22.19 0.69 18.67
C GLY A 608 -22.02 2.17 19.00
N LEU A 609 -22.89 2.71 19.85
CA LEU A 609 -22.77 4.10 20.31
C LEU A 609 -21.58 4.21 21.25
N VAL A 610 -20.65 5.15 20.98
CA VAL A 610 -19.41 5.34 21.77
C VAL A 610 -19.29 6.73 22.37
N VAL A 611 -19.95 7.73 21.77
CA VAL A 611 -20.13 9.08 22.33
C VAL A 611 -21.61 9.42 22.26
N ASP A 612 -22.18 9.91 23.36
CA ASP A 612 -23.54 10.47 23.41
C ASP A 612 -23.59 11.65 24.37
N ILE A 613 -23.75 12.84 23.82
CA ILE A 613 -23.90 14.08 24.57
C ILE A 613 -25.27 14.65 24.25
N SER A 614 -26.04 15.01 25.29
CA SER A 614 -27.30 15.71 25.12
C SER A 614 -27.54 16.72 26.23
N ALA A 615 -27.90 17.93 25.83
CA ALA A 615 -28.32 18.99 26.75
C ALA A 615 -29.68 18.69 27.40
N ASP A 616 -30.45 17.71 26.90
CA ASP A 616 -31.73 17.33 27.49
C ASP A 616 -31.60 16.73 28.89
N TYR A 617 -30.41 16.25 29.24
CA TYR A 617 -30.08 15.70 30.56
C TYR A 617 -29.92 16.77 31.65
N TYR A 618 -29.92 18.05 31.28
CA TYR A 618 -29.69 19.18 32.17
C TYR A 618 -30.89 20.14 32.18
N ASN A 619 -30.96 21.02 33.17
CA ASN A 619 -31.97 22.07 33.25
C ASN A 619 -31.45 23.36 32.64
N GLU A 620 -32.36 24.20 32.15
CA GLU A 620 -32.00 25.55 31.69
C GLU A 620 -31.38 26.36 32.85
N GLY A 621 -30.25 27.03 32.56
CA GLY A 621 -29.48 27.78 33.55
C GLY A 621 -28.40 26.98 34.28
N ASP A 622 -28.34 25.65 34.12
CA ASP A 622 -27.28 24.84 34.71
C ASP A 622 -25.91 25.27 34.14
N THR A 623 -24.93 25.44 35.02
CA THR A 623 -23.51 25.58 34.65
C THR A 623 -22.88 24.19 34.67
N VAL A 624 -22.31 23.73 33.55
CA VAL A 624 -21.94 22.33 33.36
C VAL A 624 -20.42 22.16 33.29
N PRO A 625 -19.72 21.97 34.42
CA PRO A 625 -18.27 21.72 34.42
C PRO A 625 -17.90 20.33 33.89
N TYR A 626 -18.84 19.39 33.92
CA TYR A 626 -18.67 18.00 33.48
C TYR A 626 -19.85 17.56 32.61
N ILE A 627 -19.55 17.09 31.40
CA ILE A 627 -20.54 16.51 30.49
C ILE A 627 -20.37 14.99 30.51
N LYS A 628 -21.35 14.26 31.04
CA LYS A 628 -21.30 12.80 31.08
C LYS A 628 -21.42 12.24 29.66
N ASN A 629 -20.65 11.20 29.34
CA ASN A 629 -20.86 10.41 28.12
C ASN A 629 -22.04 9.46 28.33
N GLY A 630 -23.14 9.71 27.63
CA GLY A 630 -24.42 9.05 27.80
C GLY A 630 -25.33 9.71 28.84
N SER A 631 -26.56 9.22 28.93
CA SER A 631 -27.52 9.69 29.91
C SER A 631 -26.98 9.54 31.34
N PRO A 632 -27.28 10.49 32.26
CA PRO A 632 -27.06 10.27 33.69
C PRO A 632 -27.65 8.96 34.21
N LEU A 633 -28.73 8.47 33.58
CA LEU A 633 -29.42 7.22 33.90
C LEU A 633 -28.90 5.98 33.14
N ASP A 634 -28.11 6.18 32.08
CA ASP A 634 -27.46 5.10 31.32
C ASP A 634 -26.03 4.89 31.86
N VAL A 635 -25.64 3.63 32.01
CA VAL A 635 -24.34 3.21 32.55
C VAL A 635 -23.51 2.42 31.53
N HIS A 636 -24.01 2.25 30.31
CA HIS A 636 -23.29 1.53 29.26
C HIS A 636 -22.11 2.33 28.72
N LEU A 637 -22.29 3.64 28.52
CA LEU A 637 -21.21 4.56 28.20
C LEU A 637 -20.46 5.01 29.46
N LYS A 638 -19.13 5.11 29.33
CA LYS A 638 -18.22 5.44 30.44
C LYS A 638 -17.48 6.74 30.15
N GLY A 639 -17.07 7.40 31.22
CA GLY A 639 -16.27 8.63 31.17
C GLY A 639 -17.12 9.88 31.00
N GLU A 640 -16.43 11.00 31.01
CA GLU A 640 -17.00 12.34 30.94
C GLU A 640 -16.03 13.29 30.22
N PHE A 641 -16.56 14.43 29.81
CA PHE A 641 -15.82 15.56 29.27
C PHE A 641 -15.71 16.63 30.35
N GLU A 642 -14.48 17.01 30.69
CA GLU A 642 -14.15 17.92 31.78
C GLU A 642 -13.69 19.26 31.21
N THR A 643 -14.14 20.38 31.79
CA THR A 643 -13.70 21.71 31.37
C THR A 643 -12.18 21.86 31.44
N GLN A 644 -11.56 22.48 30.44
CA GLN A 644 -10.10 22.73 30.40
C GLN A 644 -9.69 24.08 30.99
N HIS A 645 -10.66 24.95 31.24
CA HIS A 645 -10.47 26.28 31.80
C HIS A 645 -11.52 26.57 32.88
N ASP A 646 -11.39 27.71 33.57
CA ASP A 646 -12.33 28.15 34.63
C ASP A 646 -13.71 28.58 34.08
N THR A 647 -14.02 28.28 32.82
CA THR A 647 -15.27 28.67 32.15
C THR A 647 -16.00 27.42 31.66
N ALA A 648 -17.21 27.20 32.18
CA ALA A 648 -18.08 26.09 31.81
C ALA A 648 -19.31 26.59 31.03
N ALA A 649 -19.78 25.78 30.09
CA ALA A 649 -20.98 26.07 29.32
C ALA A 649 -22.22 26.16 30.21
N ILE A 650 -23.11 27.07 29.86
CA ILE A 650 -24.41 27.25 30.51
C ILE A 650 -25.48 26.67 29.60
N ILE A 651 -26.41 25.91 30.16
CA ILE A 651 -27.55 25.39 29.39
C ILE A 651 -28.52 26.52 29.08
N LYS A 652 -28.86 26.69 27.81
CA LYS A 652 -29.88 27.64 27.34
C LYS A 652 -30.92 26.94 26.47
N THR A 653 -32.15 27.43 26.51
CA THR A 653 -33.19 26.98 25.58
C THR A 653 -33.25 27.91 24.36
N ILE A 654 -32.92 27.39 23.18
CA ILE A 654 -32.95 28.11 21.91
C ILE A 654 -33.99 27.45 21.00
N GLU A 655 -35.04 28.19 20.64
CA GLU A 655 -36.16 27.70 19.81
C GLU A 655 -36.75 26.35 20.28
N GLY A 656 -36.86 26.18 21.60
CA GLY A 656 -37.42 24.98 22.22
C GLY A 656 -36.46 23.79 22.38
N LYS A 657 -35.17 23.94 22.02
CA LYS A 657 -34.12 22.95 22.29
C LYS A 657 -33.18 23.44 23.39
N LYS A 658 -32.91 22.62 24.39
CA LYS A 658 -31.84 22.88 25.36
C LYS A 658 -30.48 22.68 24.69
N ALA A 659 -29.49 23.49 25.02
CA ALA A 659 -28.17 23.41 24.41
C ALA A 659 -27.08 23.91 25.36
N PHE A 660 -25.89 23.33 25.25
CA PHE A 660 -24.67 23.87 25.84
C PHE A 660 -24.30 25.14 25.07
N ALA A 661 -24.26 26.29 25.75
CA ALA A 661 -23.86 27.55 25.15
C ALA A 661 -22.34 27.73 25.22
N PHE A 662 -21.70 27.80 24.05
CA PHE A 662 -20.29 28.11 23.89
C PHE A 662 -20.13 29.55 23.40
N THR A 663 -19.18 30.27 23.99
CA THR A 663 -18.83 31.67 23.69
C THR A 663 -17.47 31.78 23.02
N GLY A 664 -16.85 30.63 22.69
CA GLY A 664 -15.45 30.51 22.25
C GLY A 664 -14.44 30.38 23.39
N LYS A 665 -14.88 30.41 24.65
CA LYS A 665 -14.02 30.27 25.84
C LYS A 665 -14.09 28.90 26.48
N GLU A 666 -15.25 28.25 26.37
CA GLU A 666 -15.53 26.94 26.92
C GLU A 666 -14.89 25.88 26.03
N SER A 667 -14.14 24.96 26.65
CA SER A 667 -13.62 23.77 25.98
C SER A 667 -13.61 22.62 26.97
N TYR A 668 -13.86 21.42 26.47
CA TYR A 668 -13.88 20.22 27.28
C TYR A 668 -12.98 19.15 26.71
N ARG A 669 -12.38 18.34 27.60
CA ARG A 669 -11.56 17.17 27.23
C ARG A 669 -12.14 15.92 27.84
N SER A 670 -12.25 14.86 27.06
CA SER A 670 -12.66 13.57 27.60
C SER A 670 -11.59 12.98 28.53
N ASN A 671 -12.02 12.35 29.62
CA ASN A 671 -11.15 11.53 30.47
C ASN A 671 -11.10 10.05 30.04
N PHE A 672 -11.66 9.75 28.87
CA PHE A 672 -11.68 8.45 28.24
C PHE A 672 -11.23 8.55 26.78
N MET A 673 -10.77 7.43 26.24
CA MET A 673 -10.31 7.29 24.85
C MET A 673 -11.42 6.72 23.97
N LEU A 674 -11.35 7.02 22.67
CA LEU A 674 -12.14 6.28 21.70
C LEU A 674 -11.70 4.81 21.65
N PRO A 675 -12.64 3.87 21.40
CA PRO A 675 -12.30 2.46 21.30
C PRO A 675 -11.42 2.19 20.07
N ALA A 676 -10.66 1.10 20.12
CA ALA A 676 -9.77 0.71 19.02
C ALA A 676 -10.52 0.35 17.72
N THR A 677 -11.82 0.11 17.81
CA THR A 677 -12.72 -0.21 16.70
C THR A 677 -12.85 0.92 15.66
N ILE A 678 -12.60 2.19 16.04
CA ILE A 678 -12.67 3.34 15.11
C ILE A 678 -11.35 3.63 14.38
N ARG A 679 -10.29 2.87 14.64
CA ARG A 679 -8.96 3.10 14.06
C ARG A 679 -8.90 2.76 12.57
N ASP A 680 -7.81 3.19 11.93
CA ASP A 680 -7.51 2.95 10.53
C ASP A 680 -8.65 3.49 9.64
N ASN A 681 -9.24 2.63 8.82
CA ASN A 681 -10.27 2.97 7.86
C ASN A 681 -11.66 2.53 8.32
N ALA A 682 -11.86 2.40 9.64
CA ALA A 682 -13.07 1.85 10.22
C ALA A 682 -14.33 2.65 9.83
N PRO A 683 -15.46 1.99 9.57
CA PRO A 683 -16.73 2.67 9.40
C PRO A 683 -17.17 3.42 10.66
N TYR A 684 -17.81 4.58 10.51
CA TYR A 684 -18.36 5.36 11.62
C TYR A 684 -19.59 6.16 11.20
N THR A 685 -20.32 6.67 12.21
CA THR A 685 -21.41 7.63 12.01
C THR A 685 -21.34 8.73 13.06
N ILE A 686 -21.46 9.99 12.64
CA ILE A 686 -21.59 11.16 13.53
C ILE A 686 -22.98 11.78 13.32
N GLU A 687 -23.66 12.10 14.41
CA GLU A 687 -24.90 12.88 14.40
C GLU A 687 -24.77 14.06 15.37
N ALA A 688 -25.09 15.27 14.92
CA ALA A 688 -25.06 16.45 15.77
C ALA A 688 -26.23 17.40 15.49
N TRP A 689 -26.68 18.09 16.54
CA TRP A 689 -27.58 19.23 16.44
C TRP A 689 -26.87 20.50 16.92
N ILE A 690 -26.59 21.39 15.98
CA ILE A 690 -25.73 22.55 16.17
C ILE A 690 -26.48 23.82 15.73
N LEU A 691 -26.27 24.93 16.42
CA LEU A 691 -26.73 26.26 15.99
C LEU A 691 -25.66 27.30 16.29
N ASN A 692 -25.26 28.06 15.29
CA ASN A 692 -24.39 29.22 15.46
C ASN A 692 -25.19 30.49 15.16
N PRO A 693 -25.27 31.47 16.08
CA PRO A 693 -25.88 32.76 15.78
C PRO A 693 -25.24 33.44 14.57
N GLU A 694 -23.91 33.40 14.51
CA GLU A 694 -23.06 33.79 13.40
C GLU A 694 -22.04 32.68 13.20
N ILE A 695 -21.79 32.28 11.95
CA ILE A 695 -20.86 31.20 11.60
C ILE A 695 -19.54 31.83 11.13
N ALA A 696 -18.45 31.51 11.82
CA ALA A 696 -17.10 31.95 11.44
C ALA A 696 -16.53 31.15 10.27
N GLU A 697 -15.28 31.39 9.89
CA GLU A 697 -14.63 30.61 8.82
C GLU A 697 -14.46 29.14 9.21
N ASN A 698 -13.93 28.87 10.41
CA ASN A 698 -13.80 27.54 10.98
C ASN A 698 -14.11 27.58 12.48
N GLU A 699 -15.02 26.71 12.93
CA GLU A 699 -15.37 26.53 14.34
C GLU A 699 -15.44 25.04 14.66
N CYS A 700 -14.55 24.55 15.52
CA CYS A 700 -14.47 23.13 15.88
C CYS A 700 -15.51 22.79 16.94
N VAL A 701 -16.54 22.04 16.55
CA VAL A 701 -17.57 21.54 17.48
C VAL A 701 -17.00 20.40 18.32
N ALA A 702 -16.39 19.42 17.65
CA ALA A 702 -15.78 18.27 18.30
C ALA A 702 -14.58 17.77 17.49
N ASP A 703 -13.48 17.54 18.19
CA ASP A 703 -12.28 16.91 17.64
C ASP A 703 -12.13 15.53 18.28
N PHE A 704 -12.34 14.49 17.49
CA PHE A 704 -12.35 13.11 17.97
C PHE A 704 -10.92 12.53 18.07
N THR A 705 -9.94 13.19 17.44
CA THR A 705 -8.59 12.67 17.24
C THR A 705 -7.53 13.73 17.53
N SER A 706 -6.55 13.41 18.37
CA SER A 706 -5.44 14.33 18.65
C SER A 706 -4.32 14.33 17.60
N SER A 707 -4.45 13.60 16.47
CA SER A 707 -3.42 13.59 15.41
C SER A 707 -3.41 14.91 14.63
N HIS A 708 -2.25 15.26 14.07
CA HIS A 708 -2.07 16.37 13.13
C HIS A 708 -1.65 15.88 11.73
N ASP A 709 -1.53 14.57 11.55
CA ASP A 709 -1.13 14.00 10.27
C ASP A 709 -2.33 13.86 9.33
N GLU A 710 -2.04 13.94 8.03
CA GLU A 710 -3.04 13.87 6.95
C GLU A 710 -3.83 12.56 7.02
N LEU A 711 -5.16 12.62 6.88
CA LEU A 711 -6.09 11.48 6.85
C LEU A 711 -6.26 10.73 8.19
N GLU A 712 -5.57 11.15 9.23
CA GLU A 712 -5.66 10.56 10.57
C GLU A 712 -6.64 11.32 11.48
N LYS A 713 -7.09 12.50 11.02
CA LYS A 713 -7.98 13.38 11.77
C LYS A 713 -9.46 13.00 11.55
N LEU A 714 -10.26 13.14 12.59
CA LEU A 714 -11.72 13.09 12.55
C LEU A 714 -12.24 14.28 13.36
N MET A 715 -12.59 15.37 12.68
CA MET A 715 -13.01 16.61 13.32
C MET A 715 -14.29 17.15 12.69
N LEU A 716 -15.30 17.37 13.54
CA LEU A 716 -16.57 18.00 13.18
C LEU A 716 -16.45 19.51 13.32
N VAL A 717 -16.64 20.20 12.20
CA VAL A 717 -16.53 21.66 12.08
C VAL A 717 -17.90 22.25 11.74
N ASN A 718 -18.15 23.49 12.16
CA ASN A 718 -19.33 24.25 11.77
C ASN A 718 -18.91 25.65 11.28
N GLY A 719 -18.32 25.72 10.10
CA GLY A 719 -17.65 26.89 9.55
C GLY A 719 -17.95 27.15 8.08
N THR A 720 -17.70 28.37 7.62
CA THR A 720 -17.98 28.83 6.25
C THR A 720 -16.88 28.50 5.23
N GLU A 721 -15.72 27.98 5.64
CA GLU A 721 -14.66 27.57 4.71
C GLU A 721 -15.18 26.47 3.75
N PRO A 722 -15.23 26.74 2.43
CA PRO A 722 -15.84 25.83 1.47
C PRO A 722 -15.10 24.50 1.30
N ARG A 723 -13.84 24.40 1.73
CA ARG A 723 -13.05 23.17 1.64
C ARG A 723 -13.24 22.23 2.83
N CYS A 724 -13.29 22.77 4.06
CA CYS A 724 -13.20 21.96 5.27
C CYS A 724 -14.11 22.40 6.43
N GLY A 725 -15.05 23.30 6.17
CA GLY A 725 -15.92 23.90 7.19
C GLY A 725 -16.99 22.98 7.79
N VAL A 726 -17.06 21.70 7.43
CA VAL A 726 -18.04 20.74 7.97
C VAL A 726 -17.38 19.49 8.56
N MET A 727 -16.52 18.84 7.79
CA MET A 727 -15.70 17.71 8.26
C MET A 727 -14.26 17.94 7.84
N ASN A 728 -13.33 17.63 8.74
CA ASN A 728 -11.92 17.84 8.51
C ASN A 728 -11.12 16.60 8.95
N HIS A 729 -10.32 16.11 8.00
CA HIS A 729 -9.41 14.98 8.08
C HIS A 729 -7.93 15.40 7.96
N TYR A 730 -7.67 16.70 7.92
CA TYR A 730 -6.40 17.32 7.51
C TYR A 730 -5.92 16.90 6.12
N GLY A 731 -6.78 16.22 5.37
CA GLY A 731 -6.59 15.95 3.95
C GLY A 731 -7.09 17.15 3.17
N TRP A 732 -6.23 17.75 2.36
CA TRP A 732 -6.61 18.94 1.59
C TRP A 732 -7.84 18.71 0.70
N TYR A 733 -8.08 17.47 0.28
CA TYR A 733 -9.15 17.10 -0.65
C TYR A 733 -10.23 16.19 -0.05
N GLU A 734 -9.91 15.49 1.03
CA GLU A 734 -10.80 14.59 1.75
C GLU A 734 -11.73 15.39 2.66
N ASP A 735 -11.25 16.53 3.18
CA ASP A 735 -12.04 17.51 3.93
C ASP A 735 -13.33 17.93 3.20
N ALA A 736 -14.38 18.25 3.95
CA ALA A 736 -15.64 18.70 3.40
C ALA A 736 -16.08 20.05 3.98
N GLY A 737 -16.47 20.97 3.10
CA GLY A 737 -17.15 22.22 3.43
C GLY A 737 -18.48 22.35 2.70
N TYR A 738 -19.23 23.42 3.01
CA TYR A 738 -20.54 23.66 2.39
C TYR A 738 -20.71 25.12 1.96
N LYS A 739 -20.89 25.34 0.65
CA LYS A 739 -20.97 26.71 0.08
C LYS A 739 -22.14 27.53 0.61
N GLU A 740 -23.24 26.89 1.03
CA GLU A 740 -24.42 27.59 1.56
C GLU A 740 -24.39 27.69 3.09
N MET A 741 -23.26 27.39 3.75
CA MET A 741 -23.18 27.34 5.21
C MET A 741 -23.64 28.64 5.87
N LYS A 742 -23.28 29.80 5.31
CA LYS A 742 -23.70 31.11 5.81
C LYS A 742 -25.23 31.28 5.88
N THR A 743 -26.00 30.58 5.05
CA THR A 743 -27.48 30.65 5.06
C THR A 743 -28.12 29.96 6.26
N LEU A 744 -27.33 29.19 7.01
CA LEU A 744 -27.73 28.43 8.20
C LEU A 744 -27.47 29.21 9.50
N GLU A 745 -26.96 30.43 9.43
CA GLU A 745 -26.82 31.31 10.60
C GLU A 745 -28.15 31.51 11.33
N GLY A 746 -28.08 31.42 12.65
CA GLY A 746 -29.23 31.53 13.54
C GLY A 746 -30.24 30.39 13.43
N LYS A 747 -29.93 29.29 12.74
CA LYS A 747 -30.82 28.14 12.55
C LYS A 747 -30.21 26.86 13.10
N TRP A 748 -31.07 25.98 13.58
CA TRP A 748 -30.68 24.62 13.95
C TRP A 748 -30.25 23.82 12.71
N GLN A 749 -29.15 23.10 12.86
CA GLN A 749 -28.53 22.28 11.84
C GLN A 749 -28.45 20.84 12.38
N HIS A 750 -29.11 19.93 11.69
CA HIS A 750 -28.94 18.50 11.88
C HIS A 750 -27.84 18.01 10.96
N VAL A 751 -26.65 17.81 11.51
CA VAL A 751 -25.50 17.28 10.76
C VAL A 751 -25.45 15.76 10.95
N TYR A 752 -25.34 15.03 9.85
CA TYR A 752 -25.25 13.58 9.85
C TYR A 752 -24.14 13.14 8.89
N VAL A 753 -23.10 12.50 9.40
CA VAL A 753 -21.96 12.00 8.64
C VAL A 753 -21.97 10.49 8.76
N CYS A 754 -21.86 9.77 7.65
CA CYS A 754 -21.67 8.32 7.67
C CYS A 754 -20.58 7.90 6.69
N PHE A 755 -19.67 7.05 7.18
CA PHE A 755 -18.55 6.51 6.43
C PHE A 755 -18.60 4.98 6.46
N ASP A 756 -18.59 4.33 5.30
CA ASP A 756 -18.72 2.86 5.20
C ASP A 756 -17.38 2.11 5.11
N GLY A 757 -16.25 2.81 5.27
CA GLY A 757 -14.91 2.32 4.98
C GLY A 757 -14.44 2.62 3.54
N ARG A 758 -15.22 3.36 2.77
CA ARG A 758 -14.85 3.85 1.44
C ARG A 758 -15.51 5.19 1.10
N ILE A 759 -16.82 5.26 1.23
CA ILE A 759 -17.61 6.44 0.89
C ILE A 759 -18.01 7.17 2.17
N GLU A 760 -17.55 8.41 2.31
CA GLU A 760 -18.09 9.34 3.30
C GLU A 760 -19.24 10.13 2.68
N SER A 761 -20.40 10.12 3.34
CA SER A 761 -21.56 10.93 2.97
C SER A 761 -21.94 11.86 4.11
N ILE A 762 -22.07 13.15 3.80
CA ILE A 762 -22.40 14.19 4.78
C ILE A 762 -23.72 14.86 4.42
N TYR A 763 -24.62 14.93 5.39
CA TYR A 763 -25.93 15.54 5.28
C TYR A 763 -26.05 16.70 6.26
N ILE A 764 -26.69 17.79 5.83
CA ILE A 764 -27.14 18.87 6.72
C ILE A 764 -28.64 19.08 6.46
N ASN A 765 -29.46 18.97 7.51
CA ASN A 765 -30.92 19.10 7.43
C ASN A 765 -31.52 18.23 6.31
N ASP A 766 -31.15 16.94 6.30
CA ASP A 766 -31.54 15.91 5.32
C ASP A 766 -31.05 16.15 3.87
N LYS A 767 -30.33 17.24 3.58
CA LYS A 767 -29.71 17.49 2.27
C LYS A 767 -28.30 16.90 2.23
N LEU A 768 -28.01 16.02 1.27
CA LEU A 768 -26.65 15.56 0.97
C LEU A 768 -25.81 16.75 0.49
N ILE A 769 -24.71 17.05 1.18
CA ILE A 769 -23.81 18.16 0.82
C ILE A 769 -22.48 17.69 0.24
N SER A 770 -22.02 16.50 0.61
CA SER A 770 -20.74 15.92 0.17
C SER A 770 -20.86 14.41 0.14
N GLN A 771 -20.27 13.80 -0.89
CA GLN A 771 -20.07 12.36 -1.00
C GLN A 771 -18.72 12.11 -1.69
N LYS A 772 -17.80 11.39 -1.03
CA LYS A 772 -16.42 11.20 -1.53
C LYS A 772 -15.93 9.77 -1.28
N ASP A 773 -15.17 9.26 -2.26
CA ASP A 773 -14.33 8.07 -2.09
C ASP A 773 -13.03 8.50 -1.41
N ILE A 774 -12.89 8.13 -0.15
CA ILE A 774 -11.77 8.50 0.70
C ILE A 774 -11.28 7.28 1.47
N GLN A 775 -10.03 7.36 1.90
CA GLN A 775 -9.46 6.40 2.82
C GLN A 775 -8.86 7.13 4.02
N LEU A 776 -9.21 6.67 5.20
CA LEU A 776 -8.75 7.23 6.47
C LEU A 776 -7.76 6.28 7.14
N LEU A 777 -6.93 6.86 8.01
CA LEU A 777 -5.94 6.16 8.81
C LEU A 777 -6.00 6.62 10.27
N VAL A 778 -7.22 6.69 10.80
CA VAL A 778 -7.52 7.20 12.14
C VAL A 778 -6.62 6.55 13.18
N LYS A 779 -5.83 7.36 13.89
CA LYS A 779 -4.92 6.87 14.93
C LYS A 779 -5.62 6.68 16.27
N PRO A 780 -4.99 5.92 17.19
CA PRO A 780 -5.42 5.90 18.58
C PRO A 780 -5.48 7.33 19.15
N SER A 781 -6.68 7.80 19.45
CA SER A 781 -6.88 9.09 20.10
C SER A 781 -6.77 8.94 21.62
N GLN A 782 -5.93 9.77 22.25
CA GLN A 782 -5.76 9.76 23.71
C GLN A 782 -6.92 10.44 24.45
N PHE A 783 -7.63 11.33 23.77
CA PHE A 783 -8.76 12.09 24.29
C PHE A 783 -9.49 12.76 23.13
N MET A 784 -10.71 13.19 23.38
CA MET A 784 -11.50 14.02 22.46
C MET A 784 -11.64 15.41 23.06
N LEU A 785 -11.85 16.40 22.20
CA LEU A 785 -12.13 17.77 22.60
C LEU A 785 -13.49 18.23 22.09
N LEU A 786 -14.14 19.08 22.88
CA LEU A 786 -15.34 19.82 22.48
C LEU A 786 -15.05 21.32 22.56
N GLY A 787 -15.55 22.05 21.57
CA GLY A 787 -15.49 23.51 21.51
C GLY A 787 -14.17 24.11 21.00
N LYS A 788 -13.12 23.30 20.82
CA LYS A 788 -11.83 23.63 20.18
C LYS A 788 -11.21 22.37 19.60
N ASN A 789 -10.26 22.53 18.67
CA ASN A 789 -9.44 21.43 18.18
C ASN A 789 -8.24 21.14 19.11
N ALA A 790 -7.50 20.06 18.83
CA ALA A 790 -6.31 19.62 19.57
C ALA A 790 -5.20 20.67 19.64
N GLU A 791 -5.15 21.59 18.69
CA GLU A 791 -4.22 22.71 18.60
C GLU A 791 -4.68 23.95 19.38
N GLU A 792 -5.78 23.84 20.14
CA GLU A 792 -6.43 24.93 20.89
C GLU A 792 -6.92 26.11 20.00
N ALA A 793 -7.12 25.85 18.72
CA ALA A 793 -7.63 26.78 17.72
C ALA A 793 -9.12 26.52 17.39
N TRP A 794 -9.65 27.32 16.46
CA TRP A 794 -11.01 27.27 15.93
C TRP A 794 -12.09 27.20 17.03
N PRO A 795 -12.13 28.20 17.93
CA PRO A 795 -13.06 28.19 19.05
C PRO A 795 -14.51 28.20 18.56
N PHE A 796 -15.32 27.29 19.09
CA PHE A 796 -16.74 27.22 18.81
C PHE A 796 -17.52 28.26 19.63
N SER A 797 -18.37 29.03 18.95
CA SER A 797 -19.14 30.14 19.54
C SER A 797 -20.64 29.99 19.29
N GLY A 798 -21.15 28.76 19.42
CA GLY A 798 -22.55 28.43 19.18
C GLY A 798 -23.22 27.62 20.29
N TYR A 799 -24.24 26.87 19.90
CA TYR A 799 -25.08 26.04 20.74
C TYR A 799 -25.01 24.60 20.27
N LEU A 800 -24.61 23.69 21.15
CA LEU A 800 -24.62 22.26 20.91
C LEU A 800 -25.80 21.64 21.66
N HIS A 801 -26.80 21.12 20.96
CA HIS A 801 -27.92 20.41 21.58
C HIS A 801 -27.56 18.95 21.87
N SER A 802 -27.03 18.24 20.85
CA SER A 802 -26.55 16.87 21.00
C SER A 802 -25.42 16.54 20.04
N LEU A 803 -24.59 15.56 20.42
CA LEU A 803 -23.52 14.98 19.61
C LEU A 803 -23.45 13.48 19.89
N LYS A 804 -23.45 12.68 18.83
CA LYS A 804 -23.30 11.23 18.91
C LYS A 804 -22.26 10.74 17.92
N LEU A 805 -21.52 9.71 18.33
CA LEU A 805 -20.59 8.97 17.49
C LEU A 805 -20.85 7.48 17.67
N TRP A 806 -21.02 6.77 16.56
CA TRP A 806 -21.03 5.32 16.50
C TRP A 806 -19.78 4.82 15.80
N ASP A 807 -19.21 3.71 16.29
CA ASP A 807 -18.14 2.97 15.61
C ASP A 807 -18.70 2.00 14.54
N GLU A 808 -19.82 2.40 13.93
CA GLU A 808 -20.54 1.66 12.90
C GLU A 808 -21.05 2.59 11.80
N TYR A 809 -21.15 2.05 10.59
CA TYR A 809 -21.86 2.71 9.50
C TYR A 809 -23.37 2.56 9.66
N ILE A 810 -24.06 3.70 9.83
CA ILE A 810 -25.51 3.78 9.91
C ILE A 810 -25.95 4.69 8.76
N PRO A 811 -26.52 4.14 7.66
CA PRO A 811 -26.94 4.96 6.54
C PRO A 811 -28.10 5.88 6.95
N LYS A 812 -28.07 7.13 6.49
CA LYS A 812 -29.21 8.05 6.62
C LYS A 812 -30.38 7.46 5.80
N LYS A 813 -31.51 7.23 6.47
CA LYS A 813 -32.74 6.70 5.85
C LYS A 813 -33.55 7.78 5.16
#